data_AF-E3C6X0-F1
#
_entry.id   AF-E3C6X0-F1
#
_cell.length_a   1.000
_cell.length_b   1.000
_cell.length_c   1.000
_cell.angle_alpha   90.00
_cell.angle_beta   90.00
_cell.angle_gamma   90.00
#
_symmetry.space_group_name_H-M   'P 1'
#
loop_
_entity.id
_entity.type
_entity.pdbx_description
1 polymer ?
#
loop_
_entity_poly.entity_id
_entity_poly.type
_entity_poly.pdbx_seq_one_letter_code
_entity_poly.pdbx_strand_id
1 'polypeptide(L)'
;MKSSESLKTSAAVQYEGGDYDVIVVGAGHAGSEAALAAARMGNKTLLVTINLDMVAFMPCNPSVGGPAKGIVVREIDALGGEMGHNIDKTYVQMRMLNTGKGPAVRALRAQADKHAYHRQMKLTIENEPNLTLRQGTVDQLIVEDGVCKGVVTNTGARYHAKAVVLTVGTAARGKIIIGELQYQSGPNNSKSAVKLSENLEELGFDLERFKTGTPPRVNGKSIQFDETEEQPGDAAPHHFSFDTPDSSYIAVTDQLACWLTYTNEGTHGIIRANLDRAPMFSGVIKGVGPRYCPSIEDKIVRFADKSRHQVFLEPEGRDTDEYYLDGISTSMPEEVQQKIVHSIKGLEKAELMRPGYAIEYDVVAPYQLRPTLETKLVQNLYTAGQTNGTSGYEEAAGQGLIAGINAGLRAQGKGPFVLGRSDAYIGVMIDDLVTKGTKEPYRLLTSRAEYRLILRHDNADFRLMEKGHAVGLVSDERLAKMEAKKAAVAAEIKRLETIKFKPSDEAVNDFIEEHGDNRLKDAISAADLIKRPYVDYQTLTRFIPAPAEELDRHVIEQVEIQLKYAGYIKKEEQKVDRMKRMEAKRIPDSIDYNDIDGLATEGRQKLEKIRPATLAQASRISGVNPADLAILSVYIRQGKFSKADRQ
;
A
#
# COMPACT_ATOMS: atom_id res chain seq x y z
N MET A 1 49.63 -15.46 -2.68
CA MET A 1 48.21 -15.78 -2.41
C MET A 1 48.08 -16.14 -0.95
N LYS A 2 47.75 -15.18 -0.08
CA LYS A 2 47.37 -15.49 1.31
C LYS A 2 45.88 -15.85 1.28
N SER A 3 45.57 -17.06 1.74
CA SER A 3 44.20 -17.52 1.98
C SER A 3 43.47 -16.48 2.83
N SER A 4 42.37 -15.93 2.32
CA SER A 4 41.45 -15.16 3.14
C SER A 4 40.88 -16.11 4.20
N GLU A 5 41.39 -16.02 5.43
CA GLU A 5 40.63 -16.46 6.59
C GLU A 5 39.33 -15.67 6.56
N SER A 6 38.25 -16.29 6.09
CA SER A 6 36.91 -15.75 6.28
C SER A 6 36.76 -15.55 7.79
N LEU A 7 36.55 -14.31 8.24
CA LEU A 7 36.22 -14.01 9.64
C LEU A 7 35.03 -14.88 10.05
N LYS A 8 35.29 -15.99 10.76
CA LYS A 8 34.23 -16.87 11.26
C LYS A 8 33.53 -16.13 12.40
N THR A 9 32.24 -15.89 12.24
CA THR A 9 31.41 -15.33 13.32
C THR A 9 31.33 -16.37 14.45
N SER A 10 31.60 -15.96 15.69
CA SER A 10 31.39 -16.81 16.86
C SER A 10 29.90 -16.98 17.16
N ALA A 11 29.52 -18.13 17.72
CA ALA A 11 28.15 -18.34 18.20
C ALA A 11 27.93 -17.58 19.52
N ALA A 12 26.80 -16.88 19.64
CA ALA A 12 26.39 -16.26 20.89
C ALA A 12 25.76 -17.29 21.83
N VAL A 13 26.01 -17.16 23.13
CA VAL A 13 25.33 -17.96 24.17
C VAL A 13 23.88 -17.49 24.25
N GLN A 14 22.94 -18.44 24.23
CA GLN A 14 21.52 -18.08 24.33
C GLN A 14 21.13 -17.72 25.77
N TYR A 15 20.25 -16.73 25.91
CA TYR A 15 19.73 -16.26 27.19
C TYR A 15 18.28 -15.78 27.05
N GLU A 16 17.52 -15.74 28.15
CA GLU A 16 16.13 -15.29 28.13
C GLU A 16 16.03 -13.75 28.03
N GLY A 17 15.37 -13.28 26.96
CA GLY A 17 15.17 -11.85 26.65
C GLY A 17 13.85 -11.28 27.18
N GLY A 18 12.89 -12.14 27.52
CA GLY A 18 11.60 -11.79 28.14
C GLY A 18 10.37 -12.12 27.29
N ASP A 19 9.20 -12.05 27.94
CA ASP A 19 7.91 -12.42 27.38
C ASP A 19 7.10 -11.21 26.88
N TYR A 20 6.48 -11.39 25.72
CA TYR A 20 5.60 -10.42 25.06
C TYR A 20 4.31 -11.10 24.60
N ASP A 21 3.28 -10.32 24.33
CA ASP A 21 2.08 -10.82 23.66
C ASP A 21 2.33 -10.95 22.15
N VAL A 22 2.91 -9.92 21.55
CA VAL A 22 3.22 -9.84 20.12
C VAL A 22 4.68 -9.43 19.90
N ILE A 23 5.39 -10.12 19.01
CA ILE A 23 6.69 -9.68 18.50
C ILE A 23 6.55 -9.31 17.03
N VAL A 24 7.08 -8.15 16.65
CA VAL A 24 7.17 -7.70 15.26
C VAL A 24 8.63 -7.61 14.86
N VAL A 25 8.98 -8.25 13.73
CA VAL A 25 10.34 -8.33 13.21
C VAL A 25 10.47 -7.44 11.97
N GLY A 26 11.36 -6.45 12.05
CA GLY A 26 11.52 -5.38 11.06
C GLY A 26 10.68 -4.16 11.42
N ALA A 27 11.28 -2.98 11.43
CA ALA A 27 10.58 -1.71 11.67
C ALA A 27 10.42 -0.89 10.39
N GLY A 28 10.16 -1.54 9.25
CA GLY A 28 9.73 -0.84 8.03
C GLY A 28 8.25 -0.44 8.11
N HIS A 29 7.69 0.10 7.02
CA HIS A 29 6.30 0.54 6.96
C HIS A 29 5.26 -0.49 7.46
N ALA A 30 5.42 -1.77 7.09
CA ALA A 30 4.55 -2.84 7.60
C ALA A 30 4.75 -3.09 9.10
N GLY A 31 6.01 -3.12 9.56
CA GLY A 31 6.34 -3.40 10.95
C GLY A 31 5.91 -2.29 11.90
N SER A 32 6.05 -1.03 11.48
CA SER A 32 5.57 0.13 12.23
C SER A 32 4.06 0.06 12.47
N GLU A 33 3.25 -0.13 11.43
CA GLU A 33 1.80 -0.27 11.59
C GLU A 33 1.42 -1.52 12.39
N ALA A 34 2.09 -2.65 12.17
CA ALA A 34 1.79 -3.89 12.90
C ALA A 34 2.04 -3.73 14.41
N ALA A 35 3.16 -3.12 14.78
CA ALA A 35 3.55 -2.94 16.16
C ALA A 35 2.69 -1.91 16.89
N LEU A 36 2.41 -0.77 16.24
CA LEU A 36 1.52 0.26 16.78
C LEU A 36 0.10 -0.30 16.96
N ALA A 37 -0.43 -1.03 15.97
CA ALA A 37 -1.75 -1.65 16.08
C ALA A 37 -1.85 -2.62 17.26
N ALA A 38 -0.91 -3.56 17.37
CA ALA A 38 -0.91 -4.52 18.47
C ALA A 38 -0.80 -3.83 19.85
N ALA A 39 0.09 -2.84 19.97
CA ALA A 39 0.30 -2.09 21.21
C ALA A 39 -0.92 -1.25 21.63
N ARG A 40 -1.52 -0.52 20.69
CA ARG A 40 -2.74 0.30 20.90
C ARG A 40 -3.94 -0.54 21.30
N MET A 41 -4.01 -1.78 20.82
CA MET A 41 -5.02 -2.76 21.24
C MET A 41 -4.78 -3.34 22.65
N GLY A 42 -3.72 -2.91 23.34
CA GLY A 42 -3.39 -3.31 24.72
C GLY A 42 -2.44 -4.49 24.85
N ASN A 43 -1.77 -4.92 23.78
CA ASN A 43 -0.82 -6.05 23.83
C ASN A 43 0.58 -5.56 24.16
N LYS A 44 1.28 -6.24 25.08
CA LYS A 44 2.70 -5.98 25.32
C LYS A 44 3.50 -6.40 24.07
N THR A 45 4.04 -5.42 23.35
CA THR A 45 4.58 -5.62 22.00
C THR A 45 6.07 -5.28 21.94
N LEU A 46 6.85 -6.16 21.32
CA LEU A 46 8.27 -5.93 21.02
C LEU A 46 8.45 -5.71 19.52
N LEU A 47 9.02 -4.59 19.11
CA LEU A 47 9.44 -4.30 17.75
C LEU A 47 10.96 -4.40 17.63
N VAL A 48 11.44 -5.41 16.89
CA VAL A 48 12.87 -5.65 16.67
C VAL A 48 13.29 -5.15 15.29
N THR A 49 14.35 -4.35 15.20
CA THR A 49 14.88 -3.84 13.93
C THR A 49 16.40 -3.87 13.87
N ILE A 50 16.96 -4.07 12.67
CA ILE A 50 18.41 -4.14 12.46
C ILE A 50 19.09 -2.79 12.76
N ASN A 51 18.42 -1.69 12.45
CA ASN A 51 18.90 -0.33 12.66
C ASN A 51 17.75 0.58 13.12
N LEU A 52 17.92 1.23 14.26
CA LEU A 52 16.96 2.20 14.81
C LEU A 52 16.85 3.47 13.97
N ASP A 53 17.89 3.83 13.22
CA ASP A 53 17.93 5.02 12.36
C ASP A 53 17.27 4.79 10.98
N MET A 54 16.63 3.63 10.79
CA MET A 54 15.95 3.23 9.55
C MET A 54 14.48 2.85 9.77
N VAL A 55 13.91 3.18 10.93
CA VAL A 55 12.49 2.93 11.25
C VAL A 55 11.58 3.65 10.25
N ALA A 56 10.81 2.89 9.48
CA ALA A 56 9.95 3.39 8.39
C ALA A 56 10.67 4.35 7.42
N PHE A 57 11.98 4.18 7.23
CA PHE A 57 12.72 4.96 6.25
C PHE A 57 12.23 4.64 4.82
N MET A 58 12.32 5.62 3.92
CA MET A 58 11.88 5.54 2.53
C MET A 58 13.08 5.30 1.59
N PRO A 59 13.51 4.05 1.36
CA PRO A 59 14.72 3.77 0.56
C PRO A 59 14.54 4.01 -0.95
N CYS A 60 13.32 4.21 -1.42
CA CYS A 60 13.00 4.41 -2.83
C CYS A 60 12.51 5.85 -3.06
N ASN A 61 11.30 6.04 -3.60
CA ASN A 61 10.71 7.33 -3.87
C ASN A 61 10.44 8.13 -2.56
N PRO A 62 10.71 9.45 -2.49
CA PRO A 62 10.34 10.35 -1.39
C PRO A 62 8.83 10.70 -1.35
N SER A 63 7.91 9.77 -1.61
CA SER A 63 6.48 10.08 -1.58
C SER A 63 5.61 9.02 -0.93
N VAL A 64 4.45 9.48 -0.48
CA VAL A 64 3.33 8.67 0.03
C VAL A 64 2.09 8.99 -0.79
N GLY A 65 1.37 7.96 -1.19
CA GLY A 65 0.13 8.06 -1.94
C GLY A 65 0.31 7.99 -3.46
N GLY A 66 -0.56 8.67 -4.19
CA GLY A 66 -0.75 8.50 -5.62
C GLY A 66 -1.86 7.51 -5.97
N PRO A 67 -2.05 7.14 -7.24
CA PRO A 67 -3.18 6.32 -7.67
C PRO A 67 -3.27 4.99 -6.90
N ALA A 68 -4.46 4.69 -6.35
CA ALA A 68 -4.75 3.60 -5.41
C ALA A 68 -4.01 3.66 -4.06
N LYS A 69 -2.72 3.98 -4.05
CA LYS A 69 -1.89 4.15 -2.85
C LYS A 69 -2.48 5.18 -1.88
N GLY A 70 -2.89 6.34 -2.38
CA GLY A 70 -3.47 7.38 -1.53
C GLY A 70 -4.81 7.00 -0.93
N ILE A 71 -5.58 6.12 -1.59
CA ILE A 71 -6.78 5.51 -1.02
C ILE A 71 -6.38 4.61 0.14
N VAL A 72 -5.37 3.75 -0.03
CA VAL A 72 -4.89 2.86 1.05
C VAL A 72 -4.38 3.64 2.26
N VAL A 73 -3.68 4.76 2.08
CA VAL A 73 -3.23 5.60 3.21
C VAL A 73 -4.42 6.13 4.00
N ARG A 74 -5.46 6.62 3.32
CA ARG A 74 -6.73 7.04 3.94
C ARG A 74 -7.47 5.87 4.61
N GLU A 75 -7.37 4.66 4.08
CA GLU A 75 -7.92 3.45 4.70
C GLU A 75 -7.15 3.03 5.96
N ILE A 76 -5.82 3.14 5.94
CA ILE A 76 -4.96 2.92 7.12
C ILE A 76 -5.36 3.90 8.23
N ASP A 77 -5.47 5.20 7.91
CA ASP A 77 -5.87 6.23 8.87
C ASP A 77 -7.27 5.97 9.46
N ALA A 78 -8.26 5.65 8.60
CA ALA A 78 -9.62 5.35 9.02
C ALA A 78 -9.72 4.11 9.93
N LEU A 79 -8.80 3.15 9.81
CA LEU A 79 -8.71 1.98 10.68
C LEU A 79 -7.93 2.25 11.98
N GLY A 80 -7.30 3.42 12.13
CA GLY A 80 -6.50 3.79 13.32
C GLY A 80 -4.99 3.59 13.19
N GLY A 81 -4.48 3.42 11.96
CA GLY A 81 -3.04 3.39 11.67
C GLY A 81 -2.38 4.78 11.65
N GLU A 82 -1.06 4.80 11.53
CA GLU A 82 -0.24 6.01 11.75
C GLU A 82 0.23 6.69 10.46
N MET A 83 0.33 5.98 9.34
CA MET A 83 0.92 6.48 8.09
C MET A 83 0.32 7.82 7.63
N GLY A 84 -1.01 7.99 7.75
CA GLY A 84 -1.71 9.23 7.41
C GLY A 84 -1.30 10.41 8.28
N HIS A 85 -1.28 10.22 9.61
CA HIS A 85 -0.79 11.24 10.54
C HIS A 85 0.69 11.55 10.35
N ASN A 86 1.51 10.55 10.07
CA ASN A 86 2.96 10.73 9.94
C ASN A 86 3.32 11.54 8.69
N ILE A 87 2.68 11.26 7.54
CA ILE A 87 2.93 12.04 6.32
C ILE A 87 2.42 13.48 6.45
N ASP A 88 1.27 13.70 7.08
CA ASP A 88 0.72 15.05 7.28
C ASP A 88 1.64 15.94 8.12
N LYS A 89 2.44 15.36 9.01
CA LYS A 89 3.45 16.09 9.82
C LYS A 89 4.77 16.35 9.07
N THR A 90 5.04 15.64 7.98
CA THR A 90 6.40 15.52 7.42
C THR A 90 6.49 15.76 5.91
N TYR A 91 5.37 16.08 5.26
CA TYR A 91 5.38 16.37 3.83
C TYR A 91 6.09 17.70 3.51
N VAL A 92 6.62 17.76 2.28
CA VAL A 92 7.19 18.97 1.68
C VAL A 92 6.35 19.48 0.52
N GLN A 93 5.52 18.63 -0.08
CA GLN A 93 4.56 18.99 -1.13
C GLN A 93 3.32 18.10 -1.04
N MET A 94 2.12 18.61 -1.31
CA MET A 94 0.92 17.78 -1.47
C MET A 94 0.10 18.16 -2.71
N ARG A 95 -0.42 17.16 -3.42
CA ARG A 95 -1.24 17.31 -4.63
C ARG A 95 -2.38 16.29 -4.70
N MET A 96 -3.50 16.71 -5.25
CA MET A 96 -4.58 15.84 -5.70
C MET A 96 -4.38 15.46 -7.16
N LEU A 97 -4.27 14.16 -7.44
CA LEU A 97 -4.11 13.63 -8.78
C LEU A 97 -5.47 13.29 -9.42
N ASN A 98 -5.52 13.28 -10.75
CA ASN A 98 -6.71 12.92 -11.55
C ASN A 98 -7.96 13.77 -11.27
N THR A 99 -7.81 15.06 -10.94
CA THR A 99 -8.91 15.98 -10.64
C THR A 99 -9.97 16.05 -11.75
N GLY A 100 -9.57 15.93 -13.01
CA GLY A 100 -10.45 15.94 -14.19
C GLY A 100 -11.16 14.62 -14.55
N LYS A 101 -10.98 13.53 -13.78
CA LYS A 101 -11.54 12.19 -14.12
C LYS A 101 -12.63 11.69 -13.16
N GLY A 102 -13.16 12.57 -12.30
CA GLY A 102 -14.17 12.25 -11.30
C GLY A 102 -13.62 11.65 -10.00
N PRO A 103 -14.41 11.61 -8.91
CA PRO A 103 -13.96 11.29 -7.56
C PRO A 103 -13.49 9.85 -7.38
N ALA A 104 -13.99 8.90 -8.19
CA ALA A 104 -13.61 7.49 -8.11
C ALA A 104 -12.13 7.19 -8.38
N VAL A 105 -11.43 8.11 -9.05
CA VAL A 105 -10.03 7.94 -9.46
C VAL A 105 -9.12 9.07 -8.97
N ARG A 106 -9.67 10.02 -8.22
CA ARG A 106 -8.89 11.01 -7.49
C ARG A 106 -8.02 10.30 -6.46
N ALA A 107 -6.80 10.79 -6.30
CA ALA A 107 -5.88 10.23 -5.33
C ALA A 107 -4.92 11.31 -4.83
N LEU A 108 -4.83 11.42 -3.51
CA LEU A 108 -3.85 12.27 -2.86
C LEU A 108 -2.45 11.69 -2.99
N ARG A 109 -1.47 12.57 -3.18
CA ARG A 109 -0.05 12.26 -3.17
C ARG A 109 0.70 13.36 -2.43
N ALA A 110 1.59 12.98 -1.51
CA ALA A 110 2.50 13.90 -0.86
C ALA A 110 3.95 13.50 -1.12
N GLN A 111 4.81 14.48 -1.39
CA GLN A 111 6.25 14.34 -1.22
C GLN A 111 6.58 14.45 0.25
N ALA A 112 7.39 13.54 0.77
CA ALA A 112 7.82 13.44 2.15
C ALA A 112 9.24 13.99 2.29
N ASP A 113 9.52 14.68 3.39
CA ASP A 113 10.87 14.76 3.90
C ASP A 113 11.23 13.40 4.50
N LYS A 114 12.12 12.65 3.86
CA LYS A 114 12.43 11.26 4.26
C LYS A 114 13.00 11.16 5.66
N HIS A 115 13.84 12.12 6.05
CA HIS A 115 14.46 12.12 7.37
C HIS A 115 13.44 12.51 8.44
N ALA A 116 12.61 13.53 8.18
CA ALA A 116 11.52 13.88 9.08
C ALA A 116 10.50 12.74 9.23
N TYR A 117 10.11 12.08 8.14
CA TYR A 117 9.17 10.95 8.15
C TYR A 117 9.67 9.81 9.05
N HIS A 118 10.93 9.41 8.87
CA HIS A 118 11.58 8.41 9.73
C HIS A 118 11.61 8.85 11.20
N ARG A 119 12.13 10.05 11.48
CA ARG A 119 12.27 10.58 12.85
C ARG A 119 10.93 10.64 13.57
N GLN A 120 9.89 11.13 12.87
CA GLN A 120 8.55 11.27 13.43
C GLN A 120 7.91 9.91 13.73
N MET A 121 8.06 8.92 12.83
CA MET A 121 7.54 7.57 13.06
C MET A 121 8.26 6.89 14.24
N LYS A 122 9.59 7.03 14.31
CA LYS A 122 10.38 6.52 15.44
C LYS A 122 9.94 7.15 16.76
N LEU A 123 9.74 8.47 16.78
CA LEU A 123 9.26 9.20 17.95
C LEU A 123 7.86 8.72 18.37
N THR A 124 6.94 8.49 17.43
CA THR A 124 5.62 7.92 17.74
C THR A 124 5.77 6.55 18.40
N ILE A 125 6.60 5.66 17.82
CA ILE A 125 6.83 4.31 18.33
C ILE A 125 7.45 4.33 19.74
N GLU A 126 8.42 5.20 19.99
CA GLU A 126 9.11 5.29 21.29
C GLU A 126 8.21 5.82 22.41
N ASN A 127 7.17 6.59 22.06
CA ASN A 127 6.21 7.13 23.01
C ASN A 127 4.93 6.30 23.15
N GLU A 128 4.74 5.25 22.33
CA GLU A 128 3.53 4.44 22.34
C GLU A 128 3.54 3.49 23.56
N PRO A 129 2.52 3.54 24.44
CA PRO A 129 2.39 2.60 25.54
C PRO A 129 2.36 1.14 25.06
N ASN A 130 2.86 0.23 25.88
CA ASN A 130 3.00 -1.20 25.58
C ASN A 130 3.94 -1.56 24.41
N LEU A 131 4.60 -0.58 23.77
CA LEU A 131 5.52 -0.84 22.66
C LEU A 131 6.97 -0.66 23.10
N THR A 132 7.77 -1.73 22.96
CA THR A 132 9.22 -1.69 23.16
C THR A 132 9.92 -1.74 21.81
N LEU A 133 10.72 -0.71 21.49
CA LEU A 133 11.59 -0.70 20.31
C LEU A 133 12.99 -1.22 20.67
N ARG A 134 13.50 -2.19 19.90
CA ARG A 134 14.79 -2.85 20.18
C ARG A 134 15.62 -3.01 18.91
N GLN A 135 16.91 -2.66 19.00
CA GLN A 135 17.86 -2.99 17.94
C GLN A 135 18.32 -4.45 18.05
N GLY A 136 18.23 -5.20 16.96
CA GLY A 136 18.67 -6.59 16.87
C GLY A 136 18.38 -7.19 15.49
N THR A 137 19.11 -8.22 15.11
CA THR A 137 18.76 -9.06 13.95
C THR A 137 18.14 -10.33 14.47
N VAL A 138 16.94 -10.67 14.01
CA VAL A 138 16.32 -11.97 14.32
C VAL A 138 16.93 -13.01 13.39
N ASP A 139 17.51 -14.05 13.97
CA ASP A 139 18.18 -15.13 13.22
C ASP A 139 17.28 -16.35 13.09
N GLN A 140 16.41 -16.63 14.07
CA GLN A 140 15.57 -17.84 14.11
C GLN A 140 14.20 -17.59 14.76
N LEU A 141 13.21 -18.37 14.36
CA LEU A 141 11.92 -18.50 15.05
C LEU A 141 11.99 -19.62 16.10
N ILE A 142 11.26 -19.46 17.21
CA ILE A 142 11.00 -20.55 18.16
C ILE A 142 9.68 -21.19 17.75
N VAL A 143 9.72 -22.42 17.21
CA VAL A 143 8.53 -23.15 16.76
C VAL A 143 8.46 -24.50 17.47
N GLU A 144 7.32 -24.77 18.10
CA GLU A 144 7.04 -26.01 18.84
C GLU A 144 5.69 -26.55 18.36
N ASP A 145 5.65 -27.81 17.92
CA ASP A 145 4.44 -28.49 17.43
C ASP A 145 3.65 -27.67 16.37
N GLY A 146 4.37 -27.04 15.44
CA GLY A 146 3.79 -26.21 14.38
C GLY A 146 3.28 -24.84 14.85
N VAL A 147 3.57 -24.43 16.08
CA VAL A 147 3.15 -23.15 16.67
C VAL A 147 4.35 -22.26 16.91
N CYS A 148 4.32 -21.01 16.41
CA CYS A 148 5.34 -20.02 16.70
C CYS A 148 5.18 -19.49 18.14
N LYS A 149 6.27 -19.55 18.92
CA LYS A 149 6.35 -19.19 20.34
C LYS A 149 7.31 -18.05 20.64
N GLY A 150 7.97 -17.48 19.62
CA GLY A 150 8.96 -16.44 19.83
C GLY A 150 10.04 -16.37 18.75
N VAL A 151 11.11 -15.65 19.06
CA VAL A 151 12.26 -15.42 18.17
C VAL A 151 13.59 -15.49 18.93
N VAL A 152 14.67 -15.80 18.22
CA VAL A 152 16.05 -15.73 18.72
C VAL A 152 16.82 -14.70 17.92
N THR A 153 17.48 -13.77 18.61
CA THR A 153 18.31 -12.75 17.95
C THR A 153 19.75 -13.22 17.73
N ASN A 154 20.47 -12.52 16.86
CA ASN A 154 21.87 -12.75 16.55
C ASN A 154 22.82 -12.63 17.78
N THR A 155 22.35 -12.05 18.88
CA THR A 155 23.08 -11.96 20.15
C THR A 155 22.72 -13.07 21.14
N GLY A 156 21.88 -14.03 20.74
CA GLY A 156 21.44 -15.15 21.58
C GLY A 156 20.19 -14.88 22.42
N ALA A 157 19.59 -13.69 22.36
CA ALA A 157 18.40 -13.40 23.15
C ALA A 157 17.19 -14.19 22.64
N ARG A 158 16.54 -14.96 23.51
CA ARG A 158 15.30 -15.69 23.26
C ARG A 158 14.13 -14.84 23.77
N TYR A 159 13.31 -14.34 22.86
CA TYR A 159 12.10 -13.59 23.20
C TYR A 159 10.89 -14.46 22.94
N HIS A 160 10.04 -14.64 23.94
CA HIS A 160 8.83 -15.45 23.83
C HIS A 160 7.60 -14.59 23.51
N ALA A 161 6.69 -15.11 22.70
CA ALA A 161 5.45 -14.45 22.35
C ALA A 161 4.29 -15.40 22.01
N LYS A 162 3.07 -14.87 22.15
CA LYS A 162 1.86 -15.56 21.71
C LYS A 162 1.67 -15.49 20.19
N ALA A 163 2.16 -14.43 19.55
CA ALA A 163 2.15 -14.25 18.09
C ALA A 163 3.39 -13.48 17.59
N VAL A 164 3.81 -13.78 16.36
CA VAL A 164 4.96 -13.13 15.69
C VAL A 164 4.56 -12.61 14.31
N VAL A 165 4.94 -11.38 13.97
CA VAL A 165 4.73 -10.76 12.65
C VAL A 165 6.08 -10.48 11.98
N LEU A 166 6.32 -11.08 10.81
CA LEU A 166 7.54 -10.86 10.01
C LEU A 166 7.32 -9.79 8.94
N THR A 167 8.12 -8.73 8.99
CA THR A 167 8.10 -7.58 8.08
C THR A 167 9.51 -7.21 7.60
N VAL A 168 10.30 -8.23 7.31
CA VAL A 168 11.74 -8.16 7.01
C VAL A 168 12.08 -7.39 5.73
N GLY A 169 11.09 -7.16 4.87
CA GLY A 169 11.24 -6.32 3.69
C GLY A 169 12.35 -6.81 2.75
N THR A 170 13.06 -5.88 2.13
CA THR A 170 14.15 -6.20 1.19
C THR A 170 15.48 -6.53 1.89
N ALA A 171 15.51 -6.65 3.23
CA ALA A 171 16.71 -7.05 3.95
C ALA A 171 16.93 -8.58 3.91
N ALA A 172 15.86 -9.37 3.70
CA ALA A 172 15.88 -10.82 3.63
C ALA A 172 16.72 -11.33 2.45
N ARG A 173 17.90 -11.89 2.75
CA ARG A 173 18.99 -12.24 1.82
C ARG A 173 19.23 -11.17 0.74
N GLY A 174 19.08 -9.90 1.13
CA GLY A 174 19.20 -8.74 0.25
C GLY A 174 20.53 -8.70 -0.52
N LYS A 175 20.43 -8.40 -1.81
CA LYS A 175 21.58 -8.30 -2.72
C LYS A 175 21.42 -7.11 -3.66
N ILE A 176 22.36 -6.17 -3.61
CA ILE A 176 22.41 -5.01 -4.50
C ILE A 176 23.18 -5.37 -5.78
N ILE A 177 22.70 -4.84 -6.91
CA ILE A 177 23.21 -5.08 -8.26
C ILE A 177 23.32 -3.75 -9.02
N ILE A 178 24.53 -3.42 -9.47
CA ILE A 178 24.88 -2.22 -10.25
C ILE A 178 25.80 -2.65 -11.38
N GLY A 179 25.26 -2.82 -12.58
CA GLY A 179 25.98 -3.40 -13.71
C GLY A 179 26.54 -4.77 -13.34
N GLU A 180 27.84 -4.93 -13.50
CA GLU A 180 28.55 -6.17 -13.17
C GLU A 180 28.78 -6.33 -11.65
N LEU A 181 28.68 -5.25 -10.86
CA LEU A 181 28.90 -5.26 -9.42
C LEU A 181 27.70 -5.85 -8.67
N GLN A 182 27.98 -6.81 -7.79
CA GLN A 182 26.98 -7.45 -6.93
C GLN A 182 27.54 -7.63 -5.53
N TYR A 183 26.76 -7.26 -4.51
CA TYR A 183 27.15 -7.46 -3.12
C TYR A 183 25.93 -7.63 -2.22
N GLN A 184 26.15 -8.32 -1.10
CA GLN A 184 25.10 -8.55 -0.12
C GLN A 184 24.82 -7.25 0.65
N SER A 185 23.58 -6.79 0.61
CA SER A 185 23.15 -5.58 1.31
C SER A 185 21.63 -5.49 1.38
N GLY A 186 21.12 -4.92 2.47
CA GLY A 186 19.75 -4.44 2.55
C GLY A 186 19.55 -3.15 1.75
N PRO A 187 18.36 -2.55 1.77
CA PRO A 187 18.11 -1.32 1.05
C PRO A 187 19.01 -0.19 1.58
N ASN A 188 19.38 0.75 0.71
CA ASN A 188 20.18 1.92 1.07
C ASN A 188 21.55 1.56 1.71
N ASN A 189 22.24 0.56 1.17
CA ASN A 189 23.53 0.06 1.68
C ASN A 189 23.50 -0.37 3.16
N SER A 190 22.36 -0.88 3.63
CA SER A 190 22.21 -1.38 5.00
C SER A 190 22.62 -2.85 5.13
N LYS A 191 22.60 -3.37 6.36
CA LYS A 191 22.87 -4.78 6.64
C LYS A 191 21.74 -5.66 6.09
N SER A 192 22.11 -6.78 5.50
CA SER A 192 21.18 -7.85 5.10
C SER A 192 21.00 -8.85 6.25
N ALA A 193 19.80 -9.44 6.35
CA ALA A 193 19.49 -10.57 7.23
C ALA A 193 19.45 -11.87 6.42
N VAL A 194 20.25 -12.86 6.81
CA VAL A 194 20.40 -14.13 6.05
C VAL A 194 19.71 -15.29 6.75
N LYS A 195 20.10 -15.55 8.00
CA LYS A 195 19.74 -16.76 8.75
C LYS A 195 18.23 -16.96 8.93
N LEU A 196 17.46 -15.87 9.04
CA LEU A 196 16.01 -15.97 9.16
C LEU A 196 15.37 -16.56 7.89
N SER A 197 15.88 -16.24 6.70
CA SER A 197 15.40 -16.87 5.46
C SER A 197 15.73 -18.37 5.43
N GLU A 198 16.93 -18.75 5.85
CA GLU A 198 17.37 -20.16 5.94
C GLU A 198 16.47 -20.92 6.94
N ASN A 199 16.17 -20.31 8.09
CA ASN A 199 15.28 -20.90 9.08
C ASN A 199 13.83 -21.06 8.58
N LEU A 200 13.33 -20.15 7.72
CA LEU A 200 12.02 -20.31 7.08
C LEU A 200 12.03 -21.49 6.09
N GLU A 201 13.10 -21.68 5.33
CA GLU A 201 13.26 -22.84 4.43
C GLU A 201 13.30 -24.16 5.22
N GLU A 202 14.02 -24.19 6.35
CA GLU A 202 14.06 -25.35 7.26
C GLU A 202 12.68 -25.70 7.83
N LEU A 203 11.83 -24.70 8.08
CA LEU A 203 10.45 -24.88 8.54
C LEU A 203 9.49 -25.32 7.43
N GLY A 204 9.95 -25.37 6.17
CA GLY A 204 9.18 -25.83 5.01
C GLY A 204 8.45 -24.74 4.22
N PHE A 205 8.79 -23.45 4.43
CA PHE A 205 8.21 -22.37 3.62
C PHE A 205 8.79 -22.34 2.21
N ASP A 206 7.90 -22.16 1.22
CA ASP A 206 8.32 -21.84 -0.14
C ASP A 206 8.70 -20.35 -0.25
N LEU A 207 9.99 -20.09 -0.50
CA LEU A 207 10.53 -18.75 -0.70
C LEU A 207 10.78 -18.48 -2.18
N GLU A 208 10.27 -17.35 -2.67
CA GLU A 208 10.57 -16.85 -4.01
C GLU A 208 11.56 -15.68 -3.94
N ARG A 209 12.25 -15.34 -5.04
CA ARG A 209 13.11 -14.16 -5.12
C ARG A 209 12.55 -13.12 -6.07
N PHE A 210 12.34 -11.92 -5.55
CA PHE A 210 11.89 -10.77 -6.34
C PHE A 210 12.97 -9.71 -6.48
N LYS A 211 12.79 -8.86 -7.49
CA LYS A 211 13.70 -7.75 -7.81
C LYS A 211 12.95 -6.44 -7.92
N THR A 212 13.49 -5.39 -7.29
CA THR A 212 13.04 -4.01 -7.51
C THR A 212 14.22 -3.10 -7.82
N GLY A 213 13.98 -1.99 -8.52
CA GLY A 213 15.00 -1.00 -8.85
C GLY A 213 14.70 0.35 -8.22
N THR A 214 15.73 1.17 -8.06
CA THR A 214 15.64 2.55 -7.61
C THR A 214 16.54 3.43 -8.52
N PRO A 215 16.16 4.69 -8.79
CA PRO A 215 16.95 5.57 -9.62
C PRO A 215 18.18 6.10 -8.88
N PRO A 216 19.12 6.70 -9.63
CA PRO A 216 20.16 7.53 -9.04
C PRO A 216 19.59 8.74 -8.28
N ARG A 217 20.38 9.24 -7.33
CA ARG A 217 20.16 10.53 -6.66
C ARG A 217 21.22 11.50 -7.11
N VAL A 218 20.83 12.75 -7.36
CA VAL A 218 21.74 13.82 -7.79
C VAL A 218 21.71 15.00 -6.84
N ASN A 219 22.77 15.80 -6.87
CA ASN A 219 22.87 17.04 -6.12
C ASN A 219 22.02 18.14 -6.77
N GLY A 220 21.03 18.67 -6.03
CA GLY A 220 20.11 19.71 -6.49
C GLY A 220 20.81 20.99 -6.95
N LYS A 221 21.98 21.32 -6.38
CA LYS A 221 22.79 22.49 -6.77
C LYS A 221 23.41 22.36 -8.17
N SER A 222 23.43 21.15 -8.72
CA SER A 222 23.97 20.85 -10.06
C SER A 222 22.88 20.72 -11.13
N ILE A 223 21.61 20.95 -10.77
CA ILE A 223 20.45 20.91 -11.68
C ILE A 223 20.21 22.32 -12.25
N GLN A 224 19.98 22.40 -13.56
CA GLN A 224 19.55 23.62 -14.26
C GLN A 224 18.02 23.65 -14.31
N PHE A 225 17.39 24.12 -13.23
CA PHE A 225 15.93 24.10 -13.08
C PHE A 225 15.18 24.98 -14.09
N ASP A 226 15.82 26.04 -14.58
CA ASP A 226 15.32 26.94 -15.63
C ASP A 226 15.07 26.22 -16.97
N GLU A 227 15.73 25.07 -17.20
CA GLU A 227 15.51 24.23 -18.37
C GLU A 227 14.41 23.16 -18.17
N THR A 228 13.79 23.12 -16.99
CA THR A 228 12.76 22.16 -16.57
C THR A 228 11.41 22.84 -16.26
N GLU A 229 10.33 22.06 -16.15
CA GLU A 229 8.99 22.58 -15.86
C GLU A 229 8.66 22.42 -14.37
N GLU A 230 8.40 23.53 -13.67
CA GLU A 230 7.99 23.51 -12.26
C GLU A 230 6.63 22.83 -12.07
N GLN A 231 6.52 22.02 -11.03
CA GLN A 231 5.31 21.30 -10.64
C GLN A 231 5.02 21.57 -9.15
N PRO A 232 4.31 22.67 -8.83
CA PRO A 232 4.03 23.06 -7.46
C PRO A 232 2.98 22.16 -6.79
N GLY A 233 2.85 22.29 -5.47
CA GLY A 233 1.76 21.71 -4.69
C GLY A 233 0.42 22.41 -4.94
N ASP A 234 -0.66 21.85 -4.39
CA ASP A 234 -1.98 22.47 -4.48
C ASP A 234 -2.16 23.54 -3.38
N ALA A 235 -2.82 24.65 -3.72
CA ALA A 235 -3.11 25.72 -2.76
C ALA A 235 -4.25 25.36 -1.78
N ALA A 236 -5.18 24.51 -2.21
CA ALA A 236 -6.27 24.04 -1.37
C ALA A 236 -5.77 23.01 -0.34
N PRO A 237 -6.25 23.06 0.91
CA PRO A 237 -5.77 22.15 1.94
C PRO A 237 -6.14 20.70 1.63
N HIS A 238 -5.14 19.84 1.75
CA HIS A 238 -5.26 18.40 1.61
C HIS A 238 -4.54 17.72 2.76
N HIS A 239 -5.13 16.64 3.27
CA HIS A 239 -4.57 15.83 4.34
C HIS A 239 -4.73 14.36 4.01
N PHE A 240 -3.87 13.49 4.52
CA PHE A 240 -4.11 12.05 4.47
C PHE A 240 -4.92 11.57 5.67
N SER A 241 -4.71 12.17 6.84
CA SER A 241 -5.52 11.88 8.01
C SER A 241 -6.87 12.60 7.97
N PHE A 242 -7.90 11.97 8.55
CA PHE A 242 -9.20 12.61 8.80
C PHE A 242 -9.19 13.54 10.04
N ASP A 243 -8.12 13.55 10.84
CA ASP A 243 -8.03 14.38 12.05
C ASP A 243 -7.11 15.60 11.91
N THR A 244 -6.29 15.65 10.86
CA THR A 244 -5.38 16.79 10.64
C THR A 244 -6.22 18.03 10.27
N PRO A 245 -6.14 19.12 11.05
CA PRO A 245 -6.89 20.33 10.75
C PRO A 245 -6.24 21.10 9.60
N ASP A 246 -7.07 21.79 8.80
CA ASP A 246 -6.62 22.61 7.67
C ASP A 246 -5.60 23.69 8.06
N SER A 247 -5.61 24.15 9.31
CA SER A 247 -4.60 25.08 9.84
C SER A 247 -3.18 24.51 9.88
N SER A 248 -3.03 23.19 9.75
CA SER A 248 -1.74 22.51 9.63
C SER A 248 -1.27 22.39 8.17
N TYR A 249 -2.05 22.86 7.20
CA TYR A 249 -1.64 22.83 5.81
C TYR A 249 -0.57 23.90 5.54
N ILE A 250 0.52 23.49 4.91
CA ILE A 250 1.67 24.32 4.57
C ILE A 250 1.27 25.14 3.35
N ALA A 251 1.38 26.47 3.44
CA ALA A 251 1.10 27.36 2.34
C ALA A 251 1.94 26.98 1.11
N VAL A 252 1.37 27.11 -0.09
CA VAL A 252 2.03 26.65 -1.33
C VAL A 252 3.41 27.31 -1.53
N THR A 253 3.59 28.53 -1.03
CA THR A 253 4.86 29.28 -1.04
C THR A 253 5.95 28.67 -0.16
N ASP A 254 5.58 27.86 0.83
CA ASP A 254 6.49 27.19 1.77
C ASP A 254 6.64 25.68 1.45
N GLN A 255 5.92 25.19 0.45
CA GLN A 255 6.08 23.84 -0.11
C GLN A 255 7.26 23.82 -1.08
N LEU A 256 7.94 22.66 -1.16
CA LEU A 256 8.96 22.44 -2.18
C LEU A 256 8.29 22.03 -3.50
N ALA A 257 8.77 22.57 -4.62
CA ALA A 257 8.32 22.16 -5.94
C ALA A 257 8.99 20.84 -6.37
N CYS A 258 8.27 20.05 -7.16
CA CYS A 258 8.88 19.05 -8.02
C CYS A 258 9.13 19.66 -9.39
N TRP A 259 9.94 19.01 -10.21
CA TRP A 259 10.23 19.49 -11.56
C TRP A 259 10.06 18.38 -12.58
N LEU A 260 9.60 18.71 -13.77
CA LEU A 260 9.35 17.77 -14.85
C LEU A 260 10.33 18.02 -16.00
N THR A 261 11.01 16.96 -16.41
CA THR A 261 11.84 16.91 -17.62
C THR A 261 11.61 15.59 -18.34
N TYR A 262 12.37 15.33 -19.40
CA TYR A 262 12.17 14.17 -20.27
C TYR A 262 13.50 13.57 -20.71
N THR A 263 13.53 12.24 -20.82
CA THR A 263 14.54 11.55 -21.63
C THR A 263 14.35 11.89 -23.11
N ASN A 264 15.37 11.65 -23.92
CA ASN A 264 15.33 11.88 -25.37
C ASN A 264 16.01 10.74 -26.14
N GLU A 265 16.02 10.85 -27.46
CA GLU A 265 16.62 9.84 -28.34
C GLU A 265 18.11 9.61 -28.06
N GLY A 266 18.84 10.65 -27.64
CA GLY A 266 20.24 10.55 -27.19
C GLY A 266 20.37 9.67 -25.95
N THR A 267 19.52 9.90 -24.94
CA THR A 267 19.41 9.03 -23.75
C THR A 267 19.14 7.59 -24.14
N HIS A 268 18.22 7.37 -25.08
CA HIS A 268 17.87 6.02 -25.54
C HIS A 268 19.01 5.36 -26.30
N GLY A 269 19.76 6.12 -27.11
CA GLY A 269 20.96 5.64 -27.79
C GLY A 269 22.03 5.14 -26.82
N ILE A 270 22.30 5.89 -25.75
CA ILE A 270 23.23 5.49 -24.68
C ILE A 270 22.78 4.18 -24.04
N ILE A 271 21.50 4.07 -23.70
CA ILE A 271 20.92 2.87 -23.09
C ILE A 271 21.03 1.66 -24.01
N ARG A 272 20.62 1.79 -25.28
CA ARG A 272 20.68 0.71 -26.28
C ARG A 272 22.10 0.19 -26.50
N ALA A 273 23.07 1.10 -26.53
CA ALA A 273 24.49 0.77 -26.70
C ALA A 273 25.10 0.01 -25.51
N ASN A 274 24.41 -0.09 -24.37
CA ASN A 274 24.90 -0.74 -23.15
C ASN A 274 23.90 -1.78 -22.58
N LEU A 275 22.92 -2.25 -23.37
CA LEU A 275 21.92 -3.21 -22.90
C LEU A 275 22.53 -4.57 -22.51
N ASP A 276 23.61 -4.98 -23.18
CA ASP A 276 24.38 -6.20 -22.87
C ASP A 276 24.97 -6.18 -21.45
N ARG A 277 25.22 -4.98 -20.91
CA ARG A 277 25.75 -4.76 -19.55
C ARG A 277 24.66 -4.50 -18.52
N ALA A 278 23.40 -4.38 -18.93
CA ALA A 278 22.28 -4.21 -18.03
C ALA A 278 21.93 -5.57 -17.38
N PRO A 279 21.93 -5.70 -16.04
CA PRO A 279 21.74 -6.97 -15.34
C PRO A 279 20.44 -7.72 -15.65
N MET A 280 19.42 -6.98 -16.10
CA MET A 280 18.14 -7.52 -16.57
C MET A 280 18.27 -8.33 -17.86
N PHE A 281 19.21 -7.96 -18.73
CA PHE A 281 19.39 -8.54 -20.07
C PHE A 281 20.61 -9.47 -20.14
N SER A 282 21.61 -9.29 -19.25
CA SER A 282 22.77 -10.17 -19.15
C SER A 282 22.51 -11.49 -18.41
N GLY A 283 21.31 -11.69 -17.84
CA GLY A 283 20.94 -12.90 -17.09
C GLY A 283 21.49 -12.97 -15.66
N VAL A 284 22.07 -11.88 -15.16
CA VAL A 284 22.61 -11.78 -13.79
C VAL A 284 21.51 -11.78 -12.73
N ILE A 285 20.38 -11.14 -13.02
CA ILE A 285 19.23 -11.07 -12.12
C ILE A 285 18.43 -12.36 -12.24
N LYS A 286 18.23 -13.04 -11.12
CA LYS A 286 17.37 -14.23 -11.01
C LYS A 286 15.92 -13.86 -10.68
N GLY A 287 15.73 -12.78 -9.94
CA GLY A 287 14.43 -12.33 -9.46
C GLY A 287 13.57 -11.66 -10.54
N VAL A 288 12.27 -11.90 -10.48
CA VAL A 288 11.33 -11.29 -11.44
C VAL A 288 11.09 -9.83 -11.06
N GLY A 289 11.28 -8.93 -12.03
CA GLY A 289 11.00 -7.49 -11.89
C GLY A 289 9.54 -7.11 -12.21
N PRO A 290 9.08 -5.92 -11.78
CA PRO A 290 7.70 -5.49 -12.00
C PRO A 290 7.41 -5.06 -13.44
N ARG A 291 6.32 -5.54 -14.04
CA ARG A 291 5.83 -5.12 -15.36
C ARG A 291 5.36 -3.68 -15.43
N TYR A 292 4.69 -3.20 -14.37
CA TYR A 292 4.00 -1.91 -14.37
C TYR A 292 4.91 -0.71 -13.99
N CYS A 293 6.11 -0.97 -13.48
CA CYS A 293 7.13 0.05 -13.27
C CYS A 293 8.52 -0.54 -13.61
N PRO A 294 8.76 -0.82 -14.90
CA PRO A 294 10.03 -1.40 -15.31
C PRO A 294 11.16 -0.38 -15.14
N SER A 295 12.41 -0.86 -15.07
CA SER A 295 13.57 0.02 -15.15
C SER A 295 13.62 0.74 -16.51
N ILE A 296 14.33 1.86 -16.60
CA ILE A 296 14.38 2.67 -17.82
C ILE A 296 14.92 1.88 -19.01
N GLU A 297 15.90 1.00 -18.78
CA GLU A 297 16.42 0.09 -19.79
C GLU A 297 15.35 -0.89 -20.32
N ASP A 298 14.45 -1.37 -19.46
CA ASP A 298 13.35 -2.26 -19.86
C ASP A 298 12.18 -1.48 -20.49
N LYS A 299 11.89 -0.25 -20.03
CA LYS A 299 10.92 0.65 -20.66
C LYS A 299 11.27 0.97 -22.11
N ILE A 300 12.54 1.28 -22.39
CA ILE A 300 13.00 1.65 -23.75
C ILE A 300 12.94 0.46 -24.71
N VAL A 301 13.13 -0.77 -24.22
CA VAL A 301 12.98 -1.98 -25.03
C VAL A 301 11.49 -2.28 -25.29
N ARG A 302 10.65 -2.22 -24.26
CA ARG A 302 9.21 -2.55 -24.39
C ARG A 302 8.40 -1.51 -25.14
N PHE A 303 8.77 -0.24 -25.00
CA PHE A 303 8.06 0.90 -25.58
C PHE A 303 8.99 1.65 -26.55
N ALA A 304 9.62 0.91 -27.45
CA ALA A 304 10.61 1.43 -28.40
C ALA A 304 10.04 2.48 -29.37
N ASP A 305 8.71 2.57 -29.51
CA ASP A 305 7.99 3.57 -30.29
C ASP A 305 7.97 4.97 -29.62
N LYS A 306 8.27 5.05 -28.31
CA LYS A 306 8.27 6.31 -27.58
C LYS A 306 9.61 7.03 -27.74
N SER A 307 9.59 8.23 -28.29
CA SER A 307 10.77 9.09 -28.44
C SER A 307 11.25 9.75 -27.14
N ARG A 308 10.42 9.73 -26.09
CA ARG A 308 10.72 10.28 -24.76
C ARG A 308 9.90 9.63 -23.65
N HIS A 309 10.44 9.70 -22.43
CA HIS A 309 9.77 9.32 -21.19
C HIS A 309 9.91 10.43 -20.15
N GLN A 310 8.85 10.66 -19.38
CA GLN A 310 8.84 11.64 -18.29
C GLN A 310 9.83 11.27 -17.18
N VAL A 311 10.47 12.29 -16.63
CA VAL A 311 11.34 12.21 -15.47
C VAL A 311 10.93 13.31 -14.49
N PHE A 312 10.56 12.93 -13.27
CA PHE A 312 10.31 13.89 -12.21
C PHE A 312 11.56 14.04 -11.34
N LEU A 313 11.95 15.28 -11.08
CA LEU A 313 13.00 15.63 -10.13
C LEU A 313 12.29 15.95 -8.80
N GLU A 314 12.45 15.06 -7.84
CA GLU A 314 11.71 15.12 -6.57
C GLU A 314 12.69 15.37 -5.41
N PRO A 315 12.53 16.44 -4.61
CA PRO A 315 13.40 16.68 -3.47
C PRO A 315 13.19 15.58 -2.40
N GLU A 316 14.28 15.09 -1.79
CA GLU A 316 14.18 14.07 -0.73
C GLU A 316 13.92 14.65 0.68
N GLY A 317 13.98 15.98 0.86
CA GLY A 317 13.67 16.66 2.11
C GLY A 317 14.07 18.15 2.11
N ARG A 318 13.81 18.85 3.21
CA ARG A 318 14.13 20.28 3.38
C ARG A 318 15.59 20.53 3.70
N ASP A 319 16.21 19.59 4.42
CA ASP A 319 17.58 19.71 4.93
C ASP A 319 18.60 18.91 4.10
N THR A 320 18.31 18.65 2.83
CA THR A 320 19.20 17.91 1.91
C THR A 320 19.12 18.47 0.50
N ASP A 321 20.24 18.42 -0.23
CA ASP A 321 20.29 18.72 -1.66
C ASP A 321 20.03 17.46 -2.51
N GLU A 322 19.70 16.30 -1.93
CA GLU A 322 19.43 15.09 -2.72
C GLU A 322 18.09 15.18 -3.48
N TYR A 323 18.17 14.99 -4.79
CA TYR A 323 17.01 14.85 -5.68
C TYR A 323 16.87 13.43 -6.21
N TYR A 324 15.69 12.86 -6.05
CA TYR A 324 15.27 11.58 -6.60
C TYR A 324 14.82 11.74 -8.05
N LEU A 325 15.41 10.96 -8.96
CA LEU A 325 15.10 11.02 -10.39
C LEU A 325 14.02 9.99 -10.75
N ASP A 326 12.76 10.28 -10.42
CA ASP A 326 11.65 9.36 -10.70
C ASP A 326 11.46 9.16 -12.21
N GLY A 327 11.16 7.93 -12.59
CA GLY A 327 11.03 7.53 -14.00
C GLY A 327 12.27 6.84 -14.57
N ILE A 328 13.46 7.05 -14.00
CA ILE A 328 14.74 6.48 -14.48
C ILE A 328 15.38 5.45 -13.54
N SER A 329 14.57 4.65 -12.84
CA SER A 329 15.09 3.50 -12.08
C SER A 329 15.94 2.62 -12.99
N THR A 330 17.14 2.26 -12.56
CA THR A 330 18.08 1.51 -13.39
C THR A 330 18.98 0.61 -12.55
N SER A 331 19.57 -0.38 -13.20
CA SER A 331 20.62 -1.24 -12.62
C SER A 331 21.87 -1.27 -13.50
N MET A 332 22.02 -0.31 -14.42
CA MET A 332 23.19 -0.21 -15.28
C MET A 332 24.48 0.14 -14.50
N PRO A 333 25.67 -0.08 -15.08
CA PRO A 333 26.94 0.38 -14.50
C PRO A 333 26.93 1.88 -14.20
N GLU A 334 27.57 2.29 -13.11
CA GLU A 334 27.55 3.67 -12.61
C GLU A 334 28.01 4.70 -13.66
N GLU A 335 29.06 4.39 -14.43
CA GLU A 335 29.58 5.27 -15.47
C GLU A 335 28.61 5.43 -16.65
N VAL A 336 27.73 4.45 -16.87
CA VAL A 336 26.66 4.54 -17.87
C VAL A 336 25.50 5.36 -17.32
N GLN A 337 25.16 5.20 -16.04
CA GLN A 337 24.13 6.02 -15.39
C GLN A 337 24.48 7.50 -15.45
N GLN A 338 25.75 7.87 -15.22
CA GLN A 338 26.21 9.25 -15.34
C GLN A 338 25.94 9.82 -16.74
N LYS A 339 26.24 9.05 -17.80
CA LYS A 339 25.96 9.46 -19.20
C LYS A 339 24.46 9.59 -19.47
N ILE A 340 23.64 8.68 -18.92
CA ILE A 340 22.18 8.74 -19.02
C ILE A 340 21.67 10.03 -18.38
N VAL A 341 22.08 10.32 -17.14
CA VAL A 341 21.69 11.54 -16.42
C VAL A 341 22.11 12.78 -17.18
N HIS A 342 23.37 12.88 -17.62
CA HIS A 342 23.89 14.03 -18.38
C HIS A 342 23.23 14.23 -19.75
N SER A 343 22.56 13.22 -20.30
CA SER A 343 21.82 13.36 -21.56
C SER A 343 20.42 13.97 -21.39
N ILE A 344 19.91 14.05 -20.16
CA ILE A 344 18.55 14.55 -19.86
C ILE A 344 18.60 16.07 -19.71
N LYS A 345 17.61 16.75 -20.29
CA LYS A 345 17.54 18.22 -20.29
C LYS A 345 17.49 18.76 -18.85
N GLY A 346 18.37 19.71 -18.54
CA GLY A 346 18.52 20.32 -17.22
C GLY A 346 19.47 19.56 -16.28
N LEU A 347 19.94 18.37 -16.67
CA LEU A 347 20.81 17.50 -15.89
C LEU A 347 22.21 17.33 -16.52
N GLU A 348 22.59 18.16 -17.48
CA GLU A 348 23.83 18.04 -18.28
C GLU A 348 25.09 18.07 -17.42
N LYS A 349 25.03 18.72 -16.25
CA LYS A 349 26.12 18.83 -15.27
C LYS A 349 25.78 18.20 -13.94
N ALA A 350 24.69 17.43 -13.87
CA ALA A 350 24.21 16.89 -12.61
C ALA A 350 25.25 15.94 -11.98
N GLU A 351 25.55 16.15 -10.71
CA GLU A 351 26.49 15.36 -9.93
C GLU A 351 25.75 14.19 -9.27
N LEU A 352 26.13 12.95 -9.57
CA LEU A 352 25.59 11.78 -8.90
C LEU A 352 26.03 11.76 -7.43
N MET A 353 25.05 11.67 -6.51
CA MET A 353 25.29 11.46 -5.09
C MET A 353 25.13 10.00 -4.70
N ARG A 354 24.20 9.28 -5.35
CA ARG A 354 24.01 7.83 -5.18
C ARG A 354 23.70 7.19 -6.53
N PRO A 355 24.36 6.09 -6.91
CA PRO A 355 23.97 5.36 -8.10
C PRO A 355 22.60 4.70 -7.91
N GLY A 356 21.85 4.59 -9.00
CA GLY A 356 20.70 3.71 -9.09
C GLY A 356 21.14 2.26 -9.00
N TYR A 357 20.27 1.40 -8.49
CA TYR A 357 20.57 -0.02 -8.33
C TYR A 357 19.31 -0.87 -8.35
N ALA A 358 19.52 -2.17 -8.56
CA ALA A 358 18.52 -3.18 -8.27
C ALA A 358 18.80 -3.88 -6.94
N ILE A 359 17.75 -4.29 -6.24
CA ILE A 359 17.83 -5.15 -5.06
C ILE A 359 17.01 -6.42 -5.28
N GLU A 360 17.66 -7.57 -5.06
CA GLU A 360 17.02 -8.88 -4.98
C GLU A 360 16.84 -9.29 -3.52
N TYR A 361 15.70 -9.90 -3.20
CA TYR A 361 15.34 -10.28 -1.84
C TYR A 361 14.35 -11.45 -1.85
N ASP A 362 14.26 -12.15 -0.73
CA ASP A 362 13.32 -13.25 -0.56
C ASP A 362 11.93 -12.77 -0.18
N VAL A 363 10.92 -13.53 -0.62
CA VAL A 363 9.52 -13.33 -0.28
C VAL A 363 8.91 -14.69 0.08
N VAL A 364 8.03 -14.72 1.07
CA VAL A 364 7.20 -15.89 1.37
C VAL A 364 6.08 -15.93 0.32
N ALA A 365 5.97 -17.04 -0.41
CA ALA A 365 4.98 -17.15 -1.47
C ALA A 365 3.55 -16.91 -0.91
N PRO A 366 2.80 -15.88 -1.35
CA PRO A 366 1.62 -15.40 -0.60
C PRO A 366 0.45 -16.37 -0.50
N TYR A 367 0.38 -17.39 -1.37
CA TYR A 367 -0.64 -18.45 -1.27
C TYR A 367 -0.49 -19.28 0.01
N GLN A 368 0.65 -19.20 0.70
CA GLN A 368 0.88 -19.85 2.00
C GLN A 368 0.19 -19.11 3.15
N LEU A 369 -0.47 -17.97 2.88
CA LEU A 369 -1.13 -17.15 3.87
C LEU A 369 -2.66 -17.31 3.81
N ARG A 370 -3.30 -17.11 4.95
CA ARG A 370 -4.74 -16.91 5.07
C ARG A 370 -5.10 -15.45 4.76
N PRO A 371 -6.37 -15.11 4.49
CA PRO A 371 -6.80 -13.71 4.39
C PRO A 371 -6.56 -12.86 5.65
N THR A 372 -6.25 -13.50 6.79
CA THR A 372 -5.82 -12.87 8.05
C THR A 372 -4.33 -12.50 8.05
N LEU A 373 -3.59 -12.87 7.00
CA LEU A 373 -2.13 -12.85 6.90
C LEU A 373 -1.40 -13.83 7.83
N GLU A 374 -2.13 -14.67 8.58
CA GLU A 374 -1.55 -15.80 9.31
C GLU A 374 -1.05 -16.85 8.32
N THR A 375 0.13 -17.42 8.56
CA THR A 375 0.63 -18.50 7.73
C THR A 375 -0.20 -19.78 7.93
N LYS A 376 -0.34 -20.57 6.87
CA LYS A 376 -1.04 -21.86 6.91
C LYS A 376 -0.19 -22.95 7.57
N LEU A 377 1.13 -22.84 7.43
CA LEU A 377 2.11 -23.84 7.87
C LEU A 377 2.42 -23.72 9.36
N VAL A 378 2.68 -22.51 9.85
CA VAL A 378 3.02 -22.26 11.25
C VAL A 378 1.96 -21.37 11.89
N GLN A 379 1.28 -21.93 12.89
CA GLN A 379 0.26 -21.22 13.64
C GLN A 379 0.89 -20.06 14.43
N ASN A 380 0.15 -18.94 14.58
CA ASN A 380 0.59 -17.72 15.27
C ASN A 380 1.74 -16.94 14.58
N LEU A 381 2.19 -17.37 13.41
CA LEU A 381 3.12 -16.63 12.58
C LEU A 381 2.35 -15.85 11.51
N TYR A 382 2.68 -14.58 11.34
CA TYR A 382 2.11 -13.69 10.34
C TYR A 382 3.22 -13.08 9.50
N THR A 383 2.93 -12.72 8.26
CA THR A 383 3.88 -11.99 7.39
C THR A 383 3.18 -10.81 6.71
N ALA A 384 3.91 -9.71 6.54
CA ALA A 384 3.38 -8.50 5.90
C ALA A 384 4.45 -7.71 5.13
N GLY A 385 4.00 -6.88 4.19
CA GLY A 385 4.87 -6.00 3.42
C GLY A 385 5.51 -6.64 2.21
N GLN A 386 6.73 -6.21 1.87
CA GLN A 386 7.48 -6.84 0.78
C GLN A 386 7.79 -8.32 1.04
N THR A 387 7.75 -8.77 2.31
CA THR A 387 7.81 -10.19 2.68
C THR A 387 6.75 -11.02 1.96
N ASN A 388 5.59 -10.42 1.63
CA ASN A 388 4.50 -11.06 0.89
C ASN A 388 4.54 -10.72 -0.62
N GLY A 389 5.68 -10.27 -1.14
CA GLY A 389 5.81 -9.98 -2.56
C GLY A 389 5.11 -8.72 -3.05
N THR A 390 4.73 -7.79 -2.17
CA THR A 390 4.27 -6.45 -2.59
C THR A 390 5.43 -5.48 -2.84
N SER A 391 5.17 -4.37 -3.54
CA SER A 391 6.13 -3.28 -3.74
C SER A 391 5.45 -1.92 -3.57
N GLY A 392 5.66 -1.30 -2.41
CA GLY A 392 5.13 0.01 -2.05
C GLY A 392 5.02 0.17 -0.54
N TYR A 393 5.14 1.40 -0.06
CA TYR A 393 5.07 1.69 1.37
C TYR A 393 3.65 1.49 1.88
N GLU A 394 2.67 1.93 1.10
CA GLU A 394 1.24 1.91 1.42
C GLU A 394 0.68 0.49 1.42
N GLU A 395 1.03 -0.30 0.40
CA GLU A 395 0.73 -1.73 0.38
C GLU A 395 1.32 -2.44 1.60
N ALA A 396 2.54 -2.09 1.98
CA ALA A 396 3.20 -2.70 3.12
C ALA A 396 2.55 -2.29 4.45
N ALA A 397 2.31 -1.01 4.67
CA ALA A 397 1.63 -0.49 5.85
C ALA A 397 0.21 -1.06 5.99
N GLY A 398 -0.55 -1.14 4.90
CA GLY A 398 -1.89 -1.74 4.91
C GLY A 398 -1.89 -3.21 5.31
N GLN A 399 -0.92 -4.00 4.85
CA GLN A 399 -0.74 -5.39 5.32
C GLN A 399 -0.28 -5.43 6.78
N GLY A 400 0.67 -4.57 7.15
CA GLY A 400 1.20 -4.46 8.50
C GLY A 400 0.10 -4.24 9.53
N LEU A 401 -0.77 -3.27 9.27
CA LEU A 401 -1.93 -2.98 10.10
C LEU A 401 -2.82 -4.22 10.31
N ILE A 402 -3.18 -4.91 9.24
CA ILE A 402 -4.04 -6.11 9.33
C ILE A 402 -3.35 -7.28 10.04
N ALA A 403 -2.06 -7.48 9.80
CA ALA A 403 -1.28 -8.50 10.49
C ALA A 403 -1.12 -8.19 11.99
N GLY A 404 -0.88 -6.92 12.34
CA GLY A 404 -0.80 -6.45 13.73
C GLY A 404 -2.12 -6.61 14.48
N ILE A 405 -3.24 -6.22 13.86
CA ILE A 405 -4.59 -6.42 14.42
C ILE A 405 -4.81 -7.90 14.71
N ASN A 406 -4.56 -8.78 13.73
CA ASN A 406 -4.81 -10.21 13.90
C ASN A 406 -3.85 -10.88 14.90
N ALA A 407 -2.58 -10.47 14.94
CA ALA A 407 -1.63 -10.94 15.96
C ALA A 407 -2.07 -10.51 17.36
N GLY A 408 -2.53 -9.28 17.54
CA GLY A 408 -3.09 -8.78 18.79
C GLY A 408 -4.38 -9.51 19.21
N LEU A 409 -5.34 -9.69 18.29
CA LEU A 409 -6.56 -10.46 18.55
C LEU A 409 -6.23 -11.90 18.96
N ARG A 410 -5.26 -12.52 18.28
CA ARG A 410 -4.80 -13.87 18.60
C ARG A 410 -4.19 -13.96 20.00
N ALA A 411 -3.35 -12.99 20.38
CA ALA A 411 -2.75 -12.92 21.72
C ALA A 411 -3.80 -12.70 22.83
N GLN A 412 -4.93 -12.09 22.49
CA GLN A 412 -6.09 -11.88 23.37
C GLN A 412 -7.11 -13.04 23.34
N GLY A 413 -6.90 -14.07 22.52
CA GLY A 413 -7.86 -15.17 22.36
C GLY A 413 -9.16 -14.79 21.65
N LYS A 414 -9.16 -13.69 20.87
CA LYS A 414 -10.32 -13.20 20.10
C LYS A 414 -10.31 -13.74 18.67
N GLY A 415 -11.47 -13.66 18.01
CA GLY A 415 -11.65 -14.04 16.61
C GLY A 415 -10.90 -13.10 15.64
N PRO A 416 -10.55 -13.58 14.43
CA PRO A 416 -9.77 -12.80 13.48
C PRO A 416 -10.59 -11.68 12.82
N PHE A 417 -9.87 -10.66 12.37
CA PHE A 417 -10.35 -9.55 11.56
C PHE A 417 -9.95 -9.73 10.09
N VAL A 418 -10.92 -9.61 9.18
CA VAL A 418 -10.69 -9.70 7.73
C VAL A 418 -11.47 -8.57 7.04
N LEU A 419 -10.80 -7.85 6.14
CA LEU A 419 -11.44 -6.91 5.24
C LEU A 419 -11.85 -7.61 3.95
N GLY A 420 -13.12 -7.48 3.58
CA GLY A 420 -13.61 -7.92 2.29
C GLY A 420 -13.16 -6.99 1.17
N ARG A 421 -13.22 -7.48 -0.07
CA ARG A 421 -12.88 -6.68 -1.27
C ARG A 421 -13.82 -5.49 -1.47
N SER A 422 -15.05 -5.57 -0.97
CA SER A 422 -16.01 -4.46 -1.01
C SER A 422 -15.83 -3.45 0.12
N ASP A 423 -14.99 -3.75 1.11
CA ASP A 423 -14.77 -2.87 2.25
C ASP A 423 -13.67 -1.86 1.97
N ALA A 424 -12.58 -2.32 1.36
CA ALA A 424 -11.34 -1.56 1.24
C ALA A 424 -10.44 -2.05 0.08
N TYR A 425 -9.61 -1.14 -0.44
CA TYR A 425 -8.48 -1.50 -1.29
C TYR A 425 -7.47 -2.41 -0.58
N ILE A 426 -7.31 -2.26 0.75
CA ILE A 426 -6.52 -3.21 1.57
C ILE A 426 -7.08 -4.64 1.43
N GLY A 427 -8.40 -4.81 1.47
CA GLY A 427 -9.06 -6.10 1.27
C GLY A 427 -8.87 -6.66 -0.14
N VAL A 428 -8.95 -5.80 -1.17
CA VAL A 428 -8.63 -6.17 -2.57
C VAL A 428 -7.20 -6.68 -2.70
N MET A 429 -6.24 -5.96 -2.12
CA MET A 429 -4.82 -6.33 -2.15
C MET A 429 -4.57 -7.67 -1.48
N ILE A 430 -5.04 -7.85 -0.24
CA ILE A 430 -4.81 -9.09 0.52
C ILE A 430 -5.46 -10.28 -0.20
N ASP A 431 -6.70 -10.14 -0.66
CA ASP A 431 -7.37 -11.21 -1.40
C ASP A 431 -6.64 -11.56 -2.70
N ASP A 432 -6.17 -10.57 -3.48
CA ASP A 432 -5.37 -10.82 -4.67
C ASP A 432 -4.09 -11.61 -4.33
N LEU A 433 -3.36 -11.20 -3.30
CA LEU A 433 -2.12 -11.86 -2.88
C LEU A 433 -2.35 -13.32 -2.51
N VAL A 434 -3.27 -13.59 -1.57
CA VAL A 434 -3.45 -14.95 -1.02
C VAL A 434 -4.23 -15.89 -1.94
N THR A 435 -4.90 -15.34 -2.97
CA THR A 435 -5.74 -16.12 -3.90
C THR A 435 -5.09 -16.30 -5.26
N LYS A 436 -4.57 -15.23 -5.86
CA LYS A 436 -3.95 -15.29 -7.19
C LYS A 436 -2.45 -15.57 -7.10
N GLY A 437 -1.85 -15.37 -5.93
CA GLY A 437 -0.40 -15.28 -5.78
C GLY A 437 0.14 -14.08 -6.55
N THR A 438 1.45 -14.00 -6.64
CA THR A 438 2.10 -13.04 -7.53
C THR A 438 3.41 -13.62 -8.02
N LYS A 439 3.73 -13.42 -9.30
CA LYS A 439 5.00 -13.88 -9.92
C LYS A 439 6.02 -12.75 -10.06
N GLU A 440 5.62 -11.55 -9.66
CA GLU A 440 6.39 -10.31 -9.71
C GLU A 440 5.95 -9.45 -8.51
N PRO A 441 6.66 -8.38 -8.16
CA PRO A 441 6.22 -7.52 -7.07
C PRO A 441 4.82 -6.94 -7.32
N TYR A 442 3.85 -7.30 -6.49
CA TYR A 442 2.48 -6.81 -6.58
C TYR A 442 2.45 -5.30 -6.33
N ARG A 443 1.77 -4.58 -7.22
CA ARG A 443 1.49 -3.15 -7.07
C ARG A 443 0.00 -2.91 -7.15
N LEU A 444 -0.48 -2.07 -6.25
CA LEU A 444 -1.87 -1.70 -6.25
C LEU A 444 -2.16 -0.73 -7.40
N LEU A 445 -3.22 -1.02 -8.15
CA LEU A 445 -3.71 -0.17 -9.22
C LEU A 445 -5.19 0.02 -9.02
N THR A 446 -5.71 1.20 -9.36
CA THR A 446 -7.15 1.46 -9.28
C THR A 446 -7.93 0.49 -10.16
N SER A 447 -7.30 0.01 -11.25
CA SER A 447 -7.88 -0.96 -12.16
C SER A 447 -8.25 -2.30 -11.52
N ARG A 448 -7.62 -2.67 -10.41
CA ARG A 448 -7.80 -3.97 -9.74
C ARG A 448 -9.02 -4.02 -8.81
N ALA A 449 -9.57 -2.87 -8.42
CA ALA A 449 -10.80 -2.81 -7.64
C ALA A 449 -12.02 -2.81 -8.56
N GLU A 450 -12.97 -3.71 -8.29
CA GLU A 450 -14.22 -3.84 -9.04
C GLU A 450 -15.29 -2.81 -8.63
N TYR A 451 -15.15 -2.22 -7.43
CA TYR A 451 -16.10 -1.32 -6.79
C TYR A 451 -15.49 0.07 -6.55
N ARG A 452 -14.95 0.68 -7.60
CA ARG A 452 -14.12 1.90 -7.47
C ARG A 452 -14.94 3.11 -7.03
N LEU A 453 -16.23 3.16 -7.36
CA LEU A 453 -17.07 4.29 -6.98
C LEU A 453 -17.43 4.27 -5.50
N ILE A 454 -17.45 3.11 -4.84
CA ILE A 454 -17.67 3.05 -3.39
C ILE A 454 -16.37 3.05 -2.59
N LEU A 455 -15.25 2.58 -3.17
CA LEU A 455 -13.93 2.53 -2.53
C LEU A 455 -13.10 3.79 -2.85
N ARG A 456 -13.56 4.95 -2.39
CA ARG A 456 -12.90 6.24 -2.68
C ARG A 456 -12.00 6.66 -1.52
N HIS A 457 -11.08 7.58 -1.80
CA HIS A 457 -10.24 8.16 -0.76
C HIS A 457 -11.07 9.03 0.21
N ASP A 458 -12.11 9.70 -0.30
CA ASP A 458 -12.92 10.69 0.42
C ASP A 458 -13.87 10.10 1.48
N ASN A 459 -14.19 8.80 1.39
CA ASN A 459 -15.17 8.13 2.24
C ASN A 459 -14.59 6.94 3.02
N ALA A 460 -13.26 6.85 3.14
CA ALA A 460 -12.62 5.74 3.86
C ALA A 460 -13.02 5.71 5.34
N ASP A 461 -13.19 6.88 5.96
CA ASP A 461 -13.75 7.07 7.31
C ASP A 461 -15.14 6.42 7.45
N PHE A 462 -16.08 6.75 6.55
CA PHE A 462 -17.43 6.19 6.56
C PHE A 462 -17.46 4.67 6.38
N ARG A 463 -16.46 4.10 5.71
CA ARG A 463 -16.37 2.66 5.44
C ARG A 463 -15.73 1.88 6.57
N LEU A 464 -14.72 2.44 7.24
CA LEU A 464 -13.77 1.68 8.04
C LEU A 464 -13.64 2.13 9.49
N MET A 465 -14.07 3.33 9.85
CA MET A 465 -13.85 3.85 11.20
C MET A 465 -14.63 3.09 12.28
N GLU A 466 -15.87 2.67 11.98
CA GLU A 466 -16.64 1.75 12.84
C GLU A 466 -15.90 0.41 13.05
N LYS A 467 -15.19 -0.09 12.03
CA LYS A 467 -14.41 -1.33 12.13
C LYS A 467 -13.13 -1.14 12.94
N GLY A 468 -12.44 -0.02 12.76
CA GLY A 468 -11.27 0.36 13.54
C GLY A 468 -11.60 0.53 15.03
N HIS A 469 -12.78 1.10 15.33
CA HIS A 469 -13.29 1.22 16.70
C HIS A 469 -13.59 -0.14 17.31
N ALA A 470 -14.28 -1.02 16.57
CA ALA A 470 -14.62 -2.37 17.04
C ALA A 470 -13.40 -3.24 17.41
N VAL A 471 -12.24 -2.98 16.79
CA VAL A 471 -10.97 -3.66 17.13
C VAL A 471 -10.12 -2.89 18.15
N GLY A 472 -10.54 -1.69 18.58
CA GLY A 472 -9.89 -0.90 19.62
C GLY A 472 -8.80 0.07 19.15
N LEU A 473 -8.74 0.39 17.85
CA LEU A 473 -7.74 1.31 17.29
C LEU A 473 -8.26 2.73 17.05
N VAL A 474 -9.56 2.91 16.95
CA VAL A 474 -10.20 4.23 16.83
C VAL A 474 -10.87 4.57 18.16
N SER A 475 -10.65 5.78 18.66
CA SER A 475 -11.26 6.26 19.91
C SER A 475 -12.73 6.63 19.71
N ASP A 476 -13.47 6.68 20.82
CA ASP A 476 -14.87 7.15 20.83
C ASP A 476 -15.01 8.57 20.26
N GLU A 477 -14.03 9.45 20.53
CA GLU A 477 -14.02 10.83 20.03
C GLU A 477 -13.92 10.88 18.49
N ARG A 478 -13.00 10.09 17.90
CA ARG A 478 -12.85 10.03 16.44
C ARG A 478 -14.10 9.46 15.78
N LEU A 479 -14.67 8.41 16.36
CA LEU A 479 -15.91 7.82 15.86
C LEU A 479 -17.07 8.83 15.92
N ALA A 480 -17.24 9.54 17.04
CA ALA A 480 -18.29 10.54 17.20
C ALA A 480 -18.16 11.70 16.19
N LYS A 481 -16.93 12.16 15.90
CA LYS A 481 -16.67 13.17 14.86
C LYS A 481 -17.11 12.68 13.47
N MET A 482 -16.80 11.43 13.12
CA MET A 482 -17.24 10.83 11.86
C MET A 482 -18.75 10.68 11.80
N GLU A 483 -19.40 10.24 12.88
CA GLU A 483 -20.87 10.13 12.97
C GLU A 483 -21.56 11.49 12.81
N ALA A 484 -21.02 12.54 13.44
CA ALA A 484 -21.52 13.90 13.28
C ALA A 484 -21.42 14.39 11.83
N LYS A 485 -20.26 14.16 11.18
CA LYS A 485 -20.07 14.45 9.74
C LYS A 485 -21.08 13.67 8.88
N LYS A 486 -21.26 12.38 9.14
CA LYS A 486 -22.22 11.50 8.42
C LYS A 486 -23.66 12.00 8.57
N ALA A 487 -24.05 12.44 9.78
CA ALA A 487 -25.36 13.02 10.05
C ALA A 487 -25.56 14.36 9.33
N ALA A 488 -24.55 15.24 9.32
CA ALA A 488 -24.59 16.51 8.61
C ALA A 488 -24.76 16.33 7.10
N VAL A 489 -24.03 15.37 6.50
CA VAL A 489 -24.19 15.02 5.07
C VAL A 489 -25.63 14.57 4.78
N ALA A 490 -26.18 13.67 5.60
CA ALA A 490 -27.54 13.17 5.40
C ALA A 490 -28.60 14.28 5.56
N ALA A 491 -28.42 15.18 6.53
CA ALA A 491 -29.30 16.32 6.74
C ALA A 491 -29.28 17.28 5.55
N GLU A 492 -28.09 17.58 5.01
CA GLU A 492 -27.96 18.50 3.88
C GLU A 492 -28.52 17.90 2.59
N ILE A 493 -28.27 16.62 2.31
CA ILE A 493 -28.90 15.92 1.18
C ILE A 493 -30.43 16.04 1.26
N LYS A 494 -31.01 15.76 2.43
CA LYS A 494 -32.46 15.88 2.66
C LYS A 494 -32.95 17.32 2.45
N ARG A 495 -32.17 18.33 2.87
CA ARG A 495 -32.49 19.74 2.63
C ARG A 495 -32.55 20.03 1.12
N LEU A 496 -31.53 19.63 0.36
CA LEU A 496 -31.47 19.84 -1.10
C LEU A 496 -32.59 19.11 -1.87
N GLU A 497 -33.09 17.99 -1.36
CA GLU A 497 -34.23 17.27 -1.95
C GLU A 497 -35.57 18.02 -1.80
N THR A 498 -35.72 18.82 -0.73
CA THR A 498 -36.94 19.57 -0.42
C THR A 498 -37.03 20.91 -1.15
N ILE A 499 -35.90 21.52 -1.48
CA ILE A 499 -35.84 22.78 -2.24
C ILE A 499 -36.13 22.48 -3.71
N LYS A 500 -37.13 23.17 -4.29
CA LYS A 500 -37.57 22.98 -5.68
C LYS A 500 -37.39 24.25 -6.49
N PHE A 501 -36.87 24.08 -7.69
CA PHE A 501 -36.86 25.10 -8.75
C PHE A 501 -38.00 24.83 -9.73
N LYS A 502 -38.78 25.86 -10.02
CA LYS A 502 -39.91 25.82 -10.96
C LYS A 502 -39.47 26.36 -12.33
N PRO A 503 -40.20 26.04 -13.42
CA PRO A 503 -39.99 26.64 -14.73
C PRO A 503 -40.01 28.17 -14.75
N SER A 504 -40.67 28.81 -13.77
CA SER A 504 -40.74 30.26 -13.61
C SER A 504 -39.51 30.90 -12.95
N ASP A 505 -38.53 30.12 -12.48
CA ASP A 505 -37.34 30.65 -11.81
C ASP A 505 -36.31 31.13 -12.85
N GLU A 506 -36.49 32.38 -13.31
CA GLU A 506 -35.70 32.99 -14.40
C GLU A 506 -34.19 32.96 -14.13
N ALA A 507 -33.74 33.30 -12.92
CA ALA A 507 -32.31 33.30 -12.59
C ALA A 507 -31.64 31.92 -12.75
N VAL A 508 -32.40 30.83 -12.49
CA VAL A 508 -31.92 29.45 -12.66
C VAL A 508 -31.94 29.07 -14.14
N ASN A 509 -32.98 29.46 -14.87
CA ASN A 509 -33.07 29.22 -16.32
C ASN A 509 -31.98 29.95 -17.09
N ASP A 510 -31.71 31.22 -16.79
CA ASP A 510 -30.66 32.01 -17.43
C ASP A 510 -29.29 31.37 -17.23
N PHE A 511 -28.99 30.93 -16.00
CA PHE A 511 -27.76 30.20 -15.68
C PHE A 511 -27.66 28.87 -16.46
N ILE A 512 -28.77 28.13 -16.59
CA ILE A 512 -28.82 26.89 -17.36
C ILE A 512 -28.57 27.14 -18.85
N GLU A 513 -29.17 28.17 -19.43
CA GLU A 513 -29.01 28.55 -20.84
C GLU A 513 -27.60 29.05 -21.14
N GLU A 514 -26.98 29.80 -20.23
CA GLU A 514 -25.57 30.24 -20.33
C GLU A 514 -24.60 29.05 -20.49
N HIS A 515 -24.94 27.90 -19.90
CA HIS A 515 -24.17 26.67 -19.98
C HIS A 515 -24.60 25.75 -21.13
N GLY A 516 -25.47 26.22 -22.03
CA GLY A 516 -25.89 25.52 -23.24
C GLY A 516 -26.89 24.40 -23.04
N ASP A 517 -27.64 24.41 -21.92
CA ASP A 517 -28.68 23.42 -21.64
C ASP A 517 -30.08 24.06 -21.68
N ASN A 518 -31.13 23.26 -21.78
CA ASN A 518 -32.50 23.73 -21.96
C ASN A 518 -33.11 24.20 -20.63
N ARG A 519 -33.90 25.29 -20.70
CA ARG A 519 -34.75 25.77 -19.59
C ARG A 519 -35.59 24.64 -18.99
N LEU A 520 -35.90 24.78 -17.71
CA LEU A 520 -36.69 23.79 -16.97
C LEU A 520 -38.10 23.68 -17.55
N LYS A 521 -38.51 22.46 -17.90
CA LYS A 521 -39.88 22.15 -18.33
C LYS A 521 -40.78 21.78 -17.15
N ASP A 522 -40.21 21.07 -16.18
CA ASP A 522 -40.86 20.62 -14.95
C ASP A 522 -40.07 21.11 -13.74
N ALA A 523 -40.70 21.10 -12.56
CA ALA A 523 -40.01 21.44 -11.33
C ALA A 523 -38.97 20.36 -10.98
N ILE A 524 -37.75 20.78 -10.64
CA ILE A 524 -36.66 19.89 -10.22
C ILE A 524 -36.18 20.26 -8.82
N SER A 525 -35.60 19.31 -8.09
CA SER A 525 -34.98 19.63 -6.79
C SER A 525 -33.59 20.25 -6.96
N ALA A 526 -33.08 20.93 -5.93
CA ALA A 526 -31.68 21.33 -5.89
C ALA A 526 -30.75 20.09 -5.93
N ALA A 527 -31.17 19.00 -5.30
CA ALA A 527 -30.50 17.69 -5.39
C ALA A 527 -30.47 17.10 -6.81
N ASP A 528 -31.40 17.47 -7.69
CA ASP A 528 -31.39 17.09 -9.10
C ASP A 528 -30.57 18.07 -9.95
N LEU A 529 -30.65 19.37 -9.66
CA LEU A 529 -29.88 20.39 -10.37
C LEU A 529 -28.37 20.16 -10.22
N ILE A 530 -27.90 19.79 -9.02
CA ILE A 530 -26.47 19.53 -8.75
C ILE A 530 -25.89 18.36 -9.56
N LYS A 531 -26.74 17.49 -10.10
CA LYS A 531 -26.28 16.36 -10.93
C LYS A 531 -25.77 16.82 -12.28
N ARG A 532 -26.05 18.07 -12.69
CA ARG A 532 -25.52 18.65 -13.93
C ARG A 532 -24.02 18.93 -13.79
N PRO A 533 -23.18 18.62 -14.80
CA PRO A 533 -21.72 18.69 -14.67
C PRO A 533 -21.15 20.05 -14.29
N TYR A 534 -21.84 21.13 -14.67
CA TYR A 534 -21.44 22.53 -14.44
C TYR A 534 -22.03 23.12 -13.15
N VAL A 535 -22.67 22.30 -12.30
CA VAL A 535 -23.24 22.74 -11.02
C VAL A 535 -22.46 22.09 -9.89
N ASP A 536 -21.78 22.90 -9.09
CA ASP A 536 -21.23 22.50 -7.79
C ASP A 536 -22.07 23.08 -6.64
N TYR A 537 -21.73 22.71 -5.41
CA TYR A 537 -22.46 23.16 -4.23
C TYR A 537 -22.38 24.69 -4.08
N GLN A 538 -21.23 25.28 -4.36
CA GLN A 538 -21.04 26.72 -4.30
C GLN A 538 -21.88 27.47 -5.34
N THR A 539 -22.11 26.86 -6.50
CA THR A 539 -23.02 27.40 -7.52
C THR A 539 -24.47 27.33 -7.04
N LEU A 540 -24.86 26.23 -6.40
CA LEU A 540 -26.21 26.08 -5.85
C LEU A 540 -26.56 27.15 -4.81
N THR A 541 -25.61 27.52 -3.93
CA THR A 541 -25.86 28.50 -2.84
C THR A 541 -26.26 29.88 -3.35
N ARG A 542 -26.04 30.18 -4.64
CA ARG A 542 -26.54 31.41 -5.30
C ARG A 542 -28.06 31.42 -5.49
N PHE A 543 -28.69 30.26 -5.52
CA PHE A 543 -30.10 30.09 -5.87
C PHE A 543 -30.95 29.53 -4.72
N ILE A 544 -30.31 29.04 -3.65
CA ILE A 544 -31.00 28.45 -2.49
C ILE A 544 -30.65 29.20 -1.21
N PRO A 545 -31.54 29.18 -0.20
CA PRO A 545 -31.18 29.68 1.13
C PRO A 545 -29.95 28.95 1.68
N ALA A 546 -29.10 29.67 2.40
CA ALA A 546 -27.98 29.07 3.12
C ALA A 546 -28.47 28.02 4.14
N PRO A 547 -27.67 26.98 4.44
CA PRO A 547 -27.96 26.08 5.55
C PRO A 547 -28.00 26.85 6.88
N ALA A 548 -28.69 26.30 7.88
CA ALA A 548 -28.83 26.94 9.19
C ALA A 548 -27.50 27.07 9.95
N GLU A 549 -26.58 26.14 9.69
CA GLU A 549 -25.22 26.12 10.22
C GLU A 549 -24.23 26.07 9.05
N GLU A 550 -23.06 26.66 9.24
CA GLU A 550 -21.98 26.58 8.26
C GLU A 550 -21.50 25.13 8.14
N LEU A 551 -21.43 24.63 6.90
CA LEU A 551 -21.04 23.25 6.65
C LEU A 551 -19.53 23.16 6.41
N ASP A 552 -18.91 22.18 7.05
CA ASP A 552 -17.52 21.82 6.78
C ASP A 552 -17.32 21.41 5.31
N ARG A 553 -16.15 21.74 4.75
CA ARG A 553 -15.84 21.45 3.33
C ARG A 553 -15.93 19.96 2.98
N HIS A 554 -15.64 19.06 3.93
CA HIS A 554 -15.75 17.63 3.71
C HIS A 554 -17.21 17.16 3.74
N VAL A 555 -18.10 17.86 4.44
CA VAL A 555 -19.55 17.63 4.34
C VAL A 555 -20.02 18.03 2.95
N ILE A 556 -19.64 19.23 2.48
CA ILE A 556 -19.98 19.73 1.14
C ILE A 556 -19.49 18.77 0.06
N GLU A 557 -18.23 18.34 0.12
CA GLU A 557 -17.65 17.39 -0.84
C GLU A 557 -18.43 16.07 -0.87
N GLN A 558 -18.79 15.52 0.29
CA GLN A 558 -19.57 14.28 0.36
C GLN A 558 -20.99 14.45 -0.18
N VAL A 559 -21.67 15.57 0.10
CA VAL A 559 -22.99 15.87 -0.45
C VAL A 559 -22.93 15.90 -1.98
N GLU A 560 -21.96 16.62 -2.55
CA GLU A 560 -21.78 16.69 -4.00
C GLU A 560 -21.57 15.31 -4.62
N ILE A 561 -20.65 14.53 -4.06
CA ILE A 561 -20.30 13.22 -4.60
C ILE A 561 -21.49 12.27 -4.51
N GLN A 562 -22.18 12.20 -3.36
CA GLN A 562 -23.31 11.31 -3.18
C GLN A 562 -24.46 11.65 -4.13
N LEU A 563 -24.76 12.93 -4.34
CA LEU A 563 -25.82 13.35 -5.25
C LEU A 563 -25.46 13.13 -6.73
N LYS A 564 -24.27 13.59 -7.16
CA LYS A 564 -23.81 13.47 -8.56
C LYS A 564 -23.65 12.01 -9.00
N TYR A 565 -23.23 11.13 -8.08
CA TYR A 565 -22.92 9.73 -8.40
C TYR A 565 -23.94 8.72 -7.85
N ALA A 566 -25.07 9.17 -7.27
CA ALA A 566 -26.08 8.32 -6.62
C ALA A 566 -26.48 7.08 -7.44
N GLY A 567 -26.80 7.27 -8.73
CA GLY A 567 -27.21 6.18 -9.61
C GLY A 567 -26.12 5.13 -9.85
N TYR A 568 -24.87 5.57 -9.96
CA TYR A 568 -23.73 4.67 -10.16
C TYR A 568 -23.34 3.95 -8.87
N ILE A 569 -23.36 4.66 -7.73
CA ILE A 569 -23.12 4.10 -6.39
C ILE A 569 -24.13 3.00 -6.09
N LYS A 570 -25.44 3.29 -6.25
CA LYS A 570 -26.52 2.31 -6.04
C LYS A 570 -26.34 1.04 -6.88
N LYS A 571 -25.87 1.18 -8.12
CA LYS A 571 -25.58 0.04 -9.00
C LYS A 571 -24.39 -0.80 -8.51
N GLU A 572 -23.36 -0.19 -7.93
CA GLU A 572 -22.25 -0.91 -7.32
C GLU A 572 -22.66 -1.60 -6.01
N GLU A 573 -23.42 -0.94 -5.15
CA GLU A 573 -23.93 -1.52 -3.89
C GLU A 573 -24.76 -2.80 -4.14
N GLN A 574 -25.64 -2.79 -5.15
CA GLN A 574 -26.39 -3.99 -5.56
C GLN A 574 -25.49 -5.15 -6.02
N LYS A 575 -24.30 -4.87 -6.58
CA LYS A 575 -23.34 -5.92 -6.93
C LYS A 575 -22.64 -6.45 -5.69
N VAL A 576 -22.27 -5.58 -4.75
CA VAL A 576 -21.69 -5.94 -3.46
C VAL A 576 -22.61 -6.88 -2.68
N ASP A 577 -23.90 -6.58 -2.61
CA ASP A 577 -24.86 -7.43 -1.88
C ASP A 577 -24.95 -8.86 -2.42
N ARG A 578 -24.88 -9.02 -3.75
CA ARG A 578 -24.81 -10.36 -4.38
C ARG A 578 -23.52 -11.08 -4.04
N MET A 579 -22.40 -10.35 -4.02
CA MET A 579 -21.07 -10.89 -3.74
C MET A 579 -20.93 -11.33 -2.28
N LYS A 580 -21.41 -10.53 -1.32
CA LYS A 580 -21.43 -10.88 0.11
C LYS A 580 -22.12 -12.21 0.41
N ARG A 581 -23.20 -12.53 -0.32
CA ARG A 581 -23.89 -13.84 -0.21
C ARG A 581 -23.02 -15.03 -0.65
N MET A 582 -22.10 -14.83 -1.59
CA MET A 582 -21.16 -15.86 -2.01
C MET A 582 -19.98 -15.99 -1.04
N GLU A 583 -19.49 -14.88 -0.48
CA GLU A 583 -18.42 -14.89 0.54
C GLU A 583 -18.86 -15.58 1.84
N ALA A 584 -20.14 -15.52 2.19
CA ALA A 584 -20.68 -16.23 3.35
C ALA A 584 -20.56 -17.76 3.27
N LYS A 585 -20.39 -18.33 2.07
CA LYS A 585 -20.26 -19.79 1.88
C LYS A 585 -18.82 -20.23 2.15
N ARG A 586 -18.58 -20.69 3.38
CA ARG A 586 -17.28 -21.21 3.85
C ARG A 586 -16.94 -22.56 3.23
N ILE A 587 -15.65 -22.77 3.01
CA ILE A 587 -15.08 -24.07 2.68
C ILE A 587 -14.41 -24.61 3.95
N PRO A 588 -14.69 -25.84 4.39
CA PRO A 588 -14.02 -26.42 5.56
C PRO A 588 -12.50 -26.50 5.38
N ASP A 589 -11.75 -26.07 6.39
CA ASP A 589 -10.28 -26.11 6.38
C ASP A 589 -9.71 -27.53 6.20
N SER A 590 -10.45 -28.56 6.59
CA SER A 590 -10.03 -29.97 6.52
C SER A 590 -10.48 -30.69 5.26
N ILE A 591 -11.11 -30.01 4.30
CA ILE A 591 -11.61 -30.65 3.08
C ILE A 591 -10.45 -31.34 2.35
N ASP A 592 -10.67 -32.57 1.88
CA ASP A 592 -9.81 -33.24 0.93
C ASP A 592 -10.36 -33.02 -0.49
N TYR A 593 -9.62 -32.26 -1.31
CA TYR A 593 -10.03 -32.01 -2.69
C TYR A 593 -9.84 -33.23 -3.60
N ASN A 594 -9.07 -34.24 -3.17
CA ASN A 594 -8.85 -35.46 -3.95
C ASN A 594 -10.07 -36.38 -3.97
N ASP A 595 -10.91 -36.31 -2.95
CA ASP A 595 -12.14 -37.11 -2.84
C ASP A 595 -13.34 -36.49 -3.58
N ILE A 596 -13.17 -35.31 -4.19
CA ILE A 596 -14.25 -34.62 -4.91
C ILE A 596 -14.24 -35.05 -6.38
N ASP A 597 -15.09 -36.01 -6.70
CA ASP A 597 -15.31 -36.47 -8.08
C ASP A 597 -15.79 -35.35 -9.00
N GLY A 598 -15.29 -35.36 -10.24
CA GLY A 598 -15.70 -34.42 -11.29
C GLY A 598 -14.97 -33.07 -11.31
N LEU A 599 -14.12 -32.76 -10.32
CA LEU A 599 -13.23 -31.60 -10.42
C LEU A 599 -12.20 -31.81 -11.54
N ALA A 600 -12.00 -30.79 -12.37
CA ALA A 600 -10.91 -30.79 -13.34
C ALA A 600 -9.55 -30.92 -12.61
N THR A 601 -8.60 -31.65 -13.21
CA THR A 601 -7.28 -31.88 -12.61
C THR A 601 -6.56 -30.58 -12.25
N GLU A 602 -6.60 -29.58 -13.16
CA GLU A 602 -6.03 -28.26 -12.90
C GLU A 602 -6.75 -27.56 -11.73
N GLY A 603 -8.08 -27.53 -11.75
CA GLY A 603 -8.89 -26.93 -10.69
C GLY A 603 -8.60 -27.54 -9.32
N ARG A 604 -8.53 -28.87 -9.24
CA ARG A 604 -8.18 -29.62 -8.02
C ARG A 604 -6.79 -29.26 -7.50
N GLN A 605 -5.76 -29.28 -8.34
CA GLN A 605 -4.39 -28.92 -7.95
C GLN A 605 -4.32 -27.47 -7.42
N LYS A 606 -5.06 -26.54 -8.05
CA LYS A 606 -5.11 -25.15 -7.62
C LYS A 606 -5.86 -24.98 -6.30
N LEU A 607 -6.99 -25.67 -6.12
CA LEU A 607 -7.75 -25.67 -4.88
C LEU A 607 -6.95 -26.25 -3.71
N GLU A 608 -6.22 -27.34 -3.94
CA GLU A 608 -5.33 -27.94 -2.93
C GLU A 608 -4.16 -27.00 -2.59
N LYS A 609 -3.52 -26.39 -3.60
CA LYS A 609 -2.41 -25.46 -3.37
C LYS A 609 -2.85 -24.21 -2.60
N ILE A 610 -3.99 -23.63 -2.96
CA ILE A 610 -4.44 -22.33 -2.42
C ILE A 610 -5.30 -22.50 -1.16
N ARG A 611 -5.98 -23.63 -0.97
CA ARG A 611 -6.92 -23.90 0.13
C ARG A 611 -7.82 -22.68 0.46
N PRO A 612 -8.67 -22.24 -0.48
CA PRO A 612 -9.52 -21.08 -0.29
C PRO A 612 -10.47 -21.24 0.90
N ALA A 613 -10.72 -20.16 1.64
CA ALA A 613 -11.61 -20.14 2.81
C ALA A 613 -13.10 -20.04 2.44
N THR A 614 -13.42 -19.60 1.21
CA THR A 614 -14.79 -19.39 0.74
C THR A 614 -14.94 -19.79 -0.73
N LEU A 615 -16.15 -20.12 -1.15
CA LEU A 615 -16.46 -20.35 -2.57
C LEU A 615 -16.20 -19.10 -3.43
N ALA A 616 -16.42 -17.91 -2.88
CA ALA A 616 -16.10 -16.67 -3.57
C ALA A 616 -14.60 -16.55 -3.85
N GLN A 617 -13.76 -16.87 -2.86
CA GLN A 617 -12.31 -16.90 -3.05
C GLN A 617 -11.91 -17.95 -4.09
N ALA A 618 -12.46 -19.17 -4.00
CA ALA A 618 -12.22 -20.23 -4.96
C ALA A 618 -12.54 -19.79 -6.40
N SER A 619 -13.60 -19.02 -6.59
CA SER A 619 -14.01 -18.54 -7.92
C SER A 619 -13.05 -17.55 -8.59
N ARG A 620 -12.13 -16.97 -7.81
CA ARG A 620 -11.11 -16.02 -8.31
C ARG A 620 -9.77 -16.69 -8.59
N ILE A 621 -9.65 -17.98 -8.30
CA ILE A 621 -8.45 -18.76 -8.57
C ILE A 621 -8.35 -19.00 -10.07
N SER A 622 -7.25 -18.55 -10.68
CA SER A 622 -6.96 -18.83 -12.08
C SER A 622 -6.81 -20.35 -12.30
N GLY A 623 -7.60 -20.91 -13.22
CA GLY A 623 -7.67 -22.34 -13.51
C GLY A 623 -8.85 -23.08 -12.85
N VAL A 624 -9.60 -22.43 -11.94
CA VAL A 624 -10.84 -22.98 -11.37
C VAL A 624 -12.04 -22.47 -12.17
N ASN A 625 -12.77 -23.38 -12.82
CA ASN A 625 -13.87 -23.02 -13.71
C ASN A 625 -15.24 -23.01 -12.99
N PRO A 626 -16.30 -22.46 -13.62
CA PRO A 626 -17.64 -22.44 -13.01
C PRO A 626 -18.22 -23.83 -12.69
N ALA A 627 -17.85 -24.87 -13.44
CA ALA A 627 -18.31 -26.24 -13.18
C ALA A 627 -17.63 -26.81 -11.91
N ASP A 628 -16.33 -26.59 -11.73
CA ASP A 628 -15.59 -26.96 -10.51
C ASP A 628 -16.24 -26.35 -9.27
N LEU A 629 -16.63 -25.07 -9.36
CA LEU A 629 -17.32 -24.37 -8.26
C LEU A 629 -18.71 -24.93 -7.97
N ALA A 630 -19.45 -25.33 -9.00
CA ALA A 630 -20.76 -25.95 -8.83
C ALA A 630 -20.63 -27.30 -8.12
N ILE A 631 -19.67 -28.13 -8.55
CA ILE A 631 -19.35 -29.43 -7.94
C ILE A 631 -18.93 -29.23 -6.48
N LEU A 632 -17.98 -28.33 -6.22
CA LEU A 632 -17.52 -28.01 -4.87
C LEU A 632 -18.67 -27.50 -3.98
N SER A 633 -19.54 -26.64 -4.51
CA SER A 633 -20.71 -26.15 -3.76
C SER A 633 -21.72 -27.25 -3.44
N VAL A 634 -21.90 -28.23 -4.32
CA VAL A 634 -22.79 -29.37 -4.08
C VAL A 634 -22.17 -30.30 -3.05
N TYR A 635 -20.88 -30.63 -3.19
CA TYR A 635 -20.12 -31.43 -2.24
C TYR A 635 -20.21 -30.83 -0.82
N ILE A 636 -20.03 -29.51 -0.70
CA ILE A 636 -20.16 -28.80 0.58
C ILE A 636 -21.56 -28.89 1.18
N ARG A 637 -22.61 -28.84 0.35
CA ARG A 637 -23.99 -28.95 0.84
C ARG A 637 -24.37 -30.35 1.30
N GLN A 638 -23.72 -31.40 0.77
CA GLN A 638 -24.02 -32.78 1.12
C GLN A 638 -23.49 -33.18 2.51
N GLY A 639 -22.57 -32.40 3.09
CA GLY A 639 -22.14 -32.55 4.50
C GLY A 639 -21.28 -33.78 4.82
N LYS A 640 -20.96 -34.63 3.83
CA LYS A 640 -20.08 -35.80 3.97
C LYS A 640 -18.66 -35.43 3.52
N PHE A 641 -17.90 -34.77 4.38
CA PHE A 641 -16.52 -34.41 4.08
C PHE A 641 -15.56 -35.47 4.61
N SER A 642 -14.75 -36.06 3.73
CA SER A 642 -13.49 -36.66 4.15
C SER A 642 -12.54 -35.56 4.65
N LYS A 643 -11.69 -35.93 5.62
CA LYS A 643 -10.70 -35.03 6.21
C LYS A 643 -9.34 -35.38 5.63
N ALA A 644 -8.61 -34.39 5.11
CA ALA A 644 -7.21 -34.57 4.79
C ALA A 644 -6.41 -34.79 6.08
N ASP A 645 -5.59 -35.85 6.13
CA ASP A 645 -4.65 -36.09 7.23
C ASP A 645 -3.65 -34.93 7.29
N ARG A 646 -3.54 -34.28 8.45
CA ARG A 646 -2.53 -33.25 8.70
C ARG A 646 -1.30 -33.93 9.29
N GLN A 647 -0.17 -33.88 8.59
CA GLN A 647 1.16 -34.11 9.18
C GLN A 647 1.62 -32.86 9.91
#